data_AF-A0ABD2LXM3-F1
#
_entry.id   AF-A0ABD2LXM3-F1
#
_cell.length_a   1.000
_cell.length_b   1.000
_cell.length_c   1.000
_cell.angle_alpha   90.00
_cell.angle_beta   90.00
_cell.angle_gamma   90.00
#
_symmetry.space_group_name_H-M   'P 1'
#
loop_
_entity.id
_entity.type
_entity.pdbx_description
1 polymer ?
#
loop_
_entity_poly.entity_id
_entity_poly.type
_entity_poly.pdbx_seq_one_letter_code
_entity_poly.pdbx_strand_id
1 'polypeptide(L)'
;MYCLTKLRQQWGKFKSGGLLAMFFVEEKREKRRIQKNRTKFADIFLHSSADDYYALRLLYNLPVGFAIALLIYHLAWYRINFADSILINPFWKEFVKWLMIVSAALSYSLNPLVRASLGCALFAGLGSTGQGLLSVFVVENLNKGPIANVIQNFNISTMITVCHLQLQARITKSRIELQAGPIEALFEKNFGKVTSIGSKVVNMLKSLLQPFDDDVEEDSEEDSHLAAIIDTAQKLADRQLSTEGEDPSVGTVDRAAKPAWKRLKSQLGRSIARRFERRCKYIYASSVESCHKRLQQSQSLCYDAIPWPLDSFACSRISALSLCQAKKVGEMSVKFCELGKSTDSGKEEHEMLFTPELDGQMYGLQNVSKQIERQLQLNLHFQAVEQPEIEQGYSTSQLHSELEHDVKILQVFLGTFNLVLDFVVVLFTYYIFKNCVKTTLSYLNDIEFRNSFTTPYFWRIDAKRNEMGKVSLGKLHKPEKKHNKVISPYGLPRKEETKKMISSFVRLSLLVFVVVIVMVVDHFYFRLLQIVVTHGKILRSQKGGNSLNIVVNGSGAVAELLRNVLQFNYSKDLDTDLDNLHCLTQPNAPNWTFNAWYLMGPLIAMFLLQVFLGFVVQRFVLFFVLGLMFPRRAKARIIHLYNKMLFGRVNLDKLSAAKKNVNERQMSSNANDDDDD
;
A
#
# COMPACT_ATOMS: atom_id res chain seq x y z
N MET A 1 -25.64 0.55 -61.18
CA MET A 1 -26.24 0.34 -62.51
C MET A 1 -27.77 0.32 -62.51
N TYR A 2 -28.44 -0.56 -61.74
CA TYR A 2 -29.93 -0.67 -61.67
C TYR A 2 -30.67 0.64 -61.27
N CYS A 3 -30.06 1.44 -60.39
CA CYS A 3 -30.64 2.70 -59.92
C CYS A 3 -30.65 3.79 -61.02
N LEU A 4 -29.58 3.86 -61.82
CA LEU A 4 -29.44 4.82 -62.92
C LEU A 4 -30.43 4.52 -64.05
N THR A 5 -30.66 3.25 -64.38
CA THR A 5 -31.67 2.84 -65.36
C THR A 5 -33.10 3.15 -64.92
N LYS A 6 -33.44 2.92 -63.63
CA LYS A 6 -34.76 3.32 -63.09
C LYS A 6 -34.95 4.83 -63.03
N LEU A 7 -33.91 5.59 -62.65
CA LEU A 7 -33.94 7.06 -62.65
C LEU A 7 -34.18 7.59 -64.07
N ARG A 8 -33.50 7.04 -65.08
CA ARG A 8 -33.71 7.39 -66.49
C ARG A 8 -35.14 7.08 -66.96
N GLN A 9 -35.70 5.95 -66.54
CA GLN A 9 -37.08 5.55 -66.86
C GLN A 9 -38.13 6.45 -66.18
N GLN A 10 -37.86 6.90 -64.96
CA GLN A 10 -38.68 7.87 -64.21
C GLN A 10 -38.62 9.26 -64.83
N TRP A 11 -37.44 9.68 -65.31
CA TRP A 11 -37.26 10.95 -66.02
C TRP A 11 -38.01 10.97 -67.36
N GLY A 12 -38.09 9.84 -68.06
CA GLY A 12 -38.97 9.67 -69.22
C GLY A 12 -40.46 9.84 -68.89
N LYS A 13 -40.93 9.31 -67.75
CA LYS A 13 -42.33 9.47 -67.28
C LYS A 13 -42.65 10.90 -66.85
N PHE A 14 -41.69 11.60 -66.25
CA PHE A 14 -41.82 13.03 -65.93
C PHE A 14 -42.08 13.84 -67.22
N LYS A 15 -41.34 13.53 -68.29
CA LYS A 15 -41.47 14.21 -69.58
C LYS A 15 -42.81 13.95 -70.28
N SER A 16 -43.47 12.81 -70.04
CA SER A 16 -44.72 12.43 -70.72
C SER A 16 -46.01 12.74 -69.95
N GLY A 17 -45.99 12.83 -68.62
CA GLY A 17 -47.21 12.97 -67.80
C GLY A 17 -47.09 13.89 -66.58
N GLY A 18 -45.99 14.64 -66.47
CA GLY A 18 -45.74 15.58 -65.38
C GLY A 18 -45.44 14.91 -64.02
N LEU A 19 -45.39 15.73 -62.99
CA LEU A 19 -44.97 15.36 -61.62
C LEU A 19 -45.93 14.32 -61.00
N LEU A 20 -47.25 14.49 -61.18
CA LEU A 20 -48.27 13.58 -60.66
C LEU A 20 -48.20 12.16 -61.27
N ALA A 21 -47.91 12.04 -62.57
CA ALA A 21 -47.77 10.74 -63.22
C ALA A 21 -46.50 10.00 -62.75
N MET A 22 -45.41 10.74 -62.51
CA MET A 22 -44.16 10.17 -61.98
C MET A 22 -44.34 9.58 -60.58
N PHE A 23 -45.10 10.24 -59.71
CA PHE A 23 -45.28 9.82 -58.32
C PHE A 23 -46.40 8.78 -58.12
N PHE A 24 -47.54 8.94 -58.79
CA PHE A 24 -48.76 8.18 -58.44
C PHE A 24 -49.23 7.17 -59.50
N VAL A 25 -48.60 7.12 -60.68
CA VAL A 25 -49.08 6.29 -61.80
C VAL A 25 -48.08 5.19 -62.14
N GLU A 26 -48.54 3.95 -62.00
CA GLU A 26 -47.81 2.74 -62.41
C GLU A 26 -48.78 1.85 -63.21
N GLU A 27 -48.70 1.91 -64.55
CA GLU A 27 -49.66 1.28 -65.47
C GLU A 27 -49.87 -0.22 -65.21
N LYS A 28 -48.80 -0.96 -64.91
CA LYS A 28 -48.85 -2.42 -64.63
C LYS A 28 -49.62 -2.76 -63.34
N ARG A 29 -49.91 -1.78 -62.50
CA ARG A 29 -50.58 -1.93 -61.21
C ARG A 29 -51.99 -1.38 -61.19
N GLU A 30 -52.25 -0.29 -61.91
CA GLU A 30 -53.58 0.31 -61.94
C GLU A 30 -54.64 -0.65 -62.46
N LYS A 31 -54.32 -1.45 -63.50
CA LYS A 31 -55.21 -2.51 -63.99
C LYS A 31 -55.58 -3.53 -62.89
N ARG A 32 -54.62 -3.91 -62.04
CA ARG A 32 -54.83 -4.86 -60.92
C ARG A 32 -55.54 -4.23 -59.73
N ARG A 33 -55.35 -2.93 -59.48
CA ARG A 33 -56.06 -2.18 -58.44
C ARG A 33 -57.55 -2.15 -58.73
N ILE A 34 -57.90 -1.80 -59.97
CA ILE A 34 -59.29 -1.72 -60.44
C ILE A 34 -59.96 -3.09 -60.36
N GLN A 35 -59.28 -4.15 -60.84
CA GLN A 35 -59.82 -5.51 -60.79
C GLN A 35 -60.08 -6.06 -59.37
N LYS A 36 -59.36 -5.56 -58.36
CA LYS A 36 -59.51 -5.99 -56.95
C LYS A 36 -60.29 -5.01 -56.09
N ASN A 37 -60.85 -3.97 -56.69
CA ASN A 37 -61.62 -2.90 -56.03
C ASN A 37 -60.91 -2.32 -54.78
N ARG A 38 -59.65 -1.90 -54.94
CA ARG A 38 -58.81 -1.39 -53.84
C ARG A 38 -58.64 0.13 -53.91
N THR A 39 -58.61 0.79 -52.75
CA THR A 39 -58.24 2.21 -52.67
C THR A 39 -56.77 2.41 -53.07
N LYS A 40 -56.44 3.55 -53.70
CA LYS A 40 -55.07 3.90 -54.09
C LYS A 40 -54.11 3.84 -52.89
N PHE A 41 -54.53 4.38 -51.75
CA PHE A 41 -53.75 4.36 -50.50
C PHE A 41 -53.45 2.94 -50.00
N ALA A 42 -54.45 2.06 -49.95
CA ALA A 42 -54.25 0.69 -49.48
C ALA A 42 -53.36 -0.14 -50.42
N ASP A 43 -53.38 0.15 -51.73
CA ASP A 43 -52.50 -0.55 -52.67
C ASP A 43 -51.05 -0.08 -52.57
N ILE A 44 -50.82 1.24 -52.37
CA ILE A 44 -49.49 1.84 -52.25
C ILE A 44 -48.76 1.43 -50.96
N PHE A 45 -49.46 1.39 -49.81
CA PHE A 45 -48.80 1.13 -48.52
C PHE A 45 -48.80 -0.34 -48.11
N LEU A 46 -49.89 -1.10 -48.32
CA LEU A 46 -50.04 -2.46 -47.77
C LEU A 46 -49.74 -3.58 -48.78
N HIS A 47 -49.96 -3.33 -50.06
CA HIS A 47 -49.87 -4.37 -51.10
C HIS A 47 -48.75 -4.13 -52.12
N SER A 48 -48.07 -2.99 -52.01
CA SER A 48 -47.00 -2.58 -52.90
C SER A 48 -45.70 -3.30 -52.64
N SER A 49 -45.19 -4.05 -53.64
CA SER A 49 -43.86 -4.70 -53.54
C SER A 49 -42.80 -3.62 -53.52
N ALA A 50 -41.69 -3.81 -52.80
CA ALA A 50 -40.67 -2.77 -52.59
C ALA A 50 -40.17 -2.05 -53.87
N ASP A 51 -40.28 -2.68 -55.04
CA ASP A 51 -39.87 -2.15 -56.35
C ASP A 51 -40.90 -1.24 -57.04
N ASP A 52 -42.16 -1.29 -56.63
CA ASP A 52 -43.29 -0.55 -57.22
C ASP A 52 -43.38 0.87 -56.60
N TYR A 53 -43.78 1.90 -57.38
CA TYR A 53 -43.85 3.33 -56.95
C TYR A 53 -42.53 3.93 -56.43
N TYR A 54 -41.46 3.83 -57.24
CA TYR A 54 -40.10 4.19 -56.84
C TYR A 54 -39.93 5.66 -56.40
N ALA A 55 -40.41 6.63 -57.20
CA ALA A 55 -40.25 8.06 -56.90
C ALA A 55 -40.98 8.49 -55.61
N LEU A 56 -42.24 8.05 -55.46
CA LEU A 56 -43.04 8.36 -54.25
C LEU A 56 -42.39 7.78 -53.00
N ARG A 57 -41.84 6.57 -53.12
CA ARG A 57 -41.11 5.93 -52.03
C ARG A 57 -39.81 6.63 -51.70
N LEU A 58 -39.07 7.11 -52.69
CA LEU A 58 -37.85 7.87 -52.42
C LEU A 58 -38.16 9.14 -51.61
N LEU A 59 -39.24 9.84 -51.96
CA LEU A 59 -39.67 11.07 -51.30
C LEU A 59 -39.93 10.89 -49.79
N TYR A 60 -40.72 9.87 -49.40
CA TYR A 60 -41.04 9.68 -47.97
C TYR A 60 -40.01 8.83 -47.21
N ASN A 61 -39.27 7.92 -47.88
CA ASN A 61 -38.28 7.09 -47.19
C ASN A 61 -36.99 7.85 -46.87
N LEU A 62 -36.68 8.93 -47.58
CA LEU A 62 -35.49 9.75 -47.32
C LEU A 62 -35.52 10.44 -45.94
N PRO A 63 -36.57 11.16 -45.54
CA PRO A 63 -36.65 11.72 -44.19
C PRO A 63 -36.70 10.64 -43.10
N VAL A 64 -37.41 9.52 -43.34
CA VAL A 64 -37.45 8.39 -42.41
C VAL A 64 -36.08 7.73 -42.26
N GLY A 65 -35.36 7.54 -43.36
CA GLY A 65 -34.02 6.98 -43.39
C GLY A 65 -33.02 7.88 -42.68
N PHE A 66 -33.16 9.19 -42.80
CA PHE A 66 -32.36 10.16 -42.07
C PHE A 66 -32.61 10.10 -40.56
N ALA A 67 -33.87 10.01 -40.13
CA ALA A 67 -34.21 9.84 -38.72
C ALA A 67 -33.66 8.52 -38.14
N ILE A 68 -33.75 7.41 -38.89
CA ILE A 68 -33.18 6.12 -38.48
C ILE A 68 -31.65 6.19 -38.44
N ALA A 69 -31.01 6.83 -39.41
CA ALA A 69 -29.55 6.99 -39.44
C ALA A 69 -29.05 7.84 -38.26
N LEU A 70 -29.76 8.92 -37.89
CA LEU A 70 -29.47 9.70 -36.69
C LEU A 70 -29.61 8.87 -35.41
N LEU A 71 -30.65 8.05 -35.33
CA LEU A 71 -30.87 7.17 -34.19
C LEU A 71 -29.75 6.12 -34.07
N ILE A 72 -29.33 5.51 -35.18
CA ILE A 72 -28.19 4.57 -35.20
C ILE A 72 -26.89 5.28 -34.84
N TYR A 73 -26.70 6.52 -35.30
CA TYR A 73 -25.54 7.31 -34.95
C TYR A 73 -25.46 7.51 -33.44
N HIS A 74 -26.53 8.00 -32.79
CA HIS A 74 -26.52 8.21 -31.34
C HIS A 74 -26.40 6.92 -30.51
N LEU A 75 -26.99 5.81 -30.97
CA LEU A 75 -26.95 4.56 -30.20
C LEU A 75 -25.64 3.78 -30.35
N ALA A 76 -25.02 3.83 -31.53
CA ALA A 76 -23.86 2.98 -31.84
C ALA A 76 -22.64 3.79 -32.29
N TRP A 77 -22.77 4.61 -33.33
CA TRP A 77 -21.58 5.26 -33.93
C TRP A 77 -21.01 6.40 -33.11
N TYR A 78 -21.81 7.07 -32.27
CA TYR A 78 -21.35 8.10 -31.34
C TYR A 78 -20.36 7.54 -30.31
N ARG A 79 -20.50 6.25 -29.95
CA ARG A 79 -19.56 5.55 -29.05
C ARG A 79 -18.24 5.19 -29.72
N ILE A 80 -18.24 5.09 -31.05
CA ILE A 80 -16.99 4.98 -31.80
C ILE A 80 -16.43 6.39 -31.84
N ASN A 81 -15.61 6.69 -30.84
CA ASN A 81 -15.02 8.00 -30.65
C ASN A 81 -13.97 8.26 -31.75
N PHE A 82 -14.39 8.38 -33.01
CA PHE A 82 -13.53 8.48 -34.20
C PHE A 82 -12.61 9.71 -34.17
N ALA A 83 -12.82 10.65 -33.24
CA ALA A 83 -12.19 11.97 -33.26
C ALA A 83 -12.13 12.68 -31.88
N ASP A 84 -11.91 11.94 -30.79
CA ASP A 84 -11.42 12.56 -29.53
C ASP A 84 -9.89 12.50 -29.41
N SER A 85 -9.22 11.99 -30.46
CA SER A 85 -7.79 12.22 -30.62
C SER A 85 -7.56 13.72 -30.83
N ILE A 86 -6.83 14.32 -29.88
CA ILE A 86 -6.23 15.68 -29.91
C ILE A 86 -5.62 16.06 -31.29
N LEU A 87 -5.32 15.08 -32.14
CA LEU A 87 -4.77 15.23 -33.49
C LEU A 87 -5.76 15.58 -34.62
N ILE A 88 -7.08 15.40 -34.47
CA ILE A 88 -8.04 15.55 -35.58
C ILE A 88 -8.81 16.87 -35.45
N ASN A 89 -8.70 17.73 -36.48
CA ASN A 89 -9.42 19.01 -36.51
C ASN A 89 -10.95 18.80 -36.32
N PRO A 90 -11.64 19.66 -35.55
CA PRO A 90 -13.09 19.55 -35.28
C PRO A 90 -13.95 19.47 -36.55
N PHE A 91 -13.49 20.08 -37.65
CA PHE A 91 -14.12 20.01 -38.96
C PHE A 91 -14.26 18.56 -39.48
N TRP A 92 -13.23 17.74 -39.37
CA TRP A 92 -13.25 16.36 -39.86
C TRP A 92 -14.19 15.47 -39.05
N LYS A 93 -14.32 15.73 -37.74
CA LYS A 93 -15.29 15.04 -36.86
C LYS A 93 -16.72 15.23 -37.36
N GLU A 94 -17.12 16.48 -37.60
CA GLU A 94 -18.46 16.79 -38.13
C GLU A 94 -18.64 16.30 -39.57
N PHE A 95 -17.63 16.44 -40.43
CA PHE A 95 -17.68 15.95 -41.81
C PHE A 95 -17.94 14.43 -41.89
N VAL A 96 -17.16 13.62 -41.15
CA VAL A 96 -17.31 12.15 -41.13
C VAL A 96 -18.67 11.74 -40.59
N LYS A 97 -19.14 12.39 -39.51
CA LYS A 97 -20.47 12.17 -38.94
C LYS A 97 -21.56 12.38 -39.99
N TRP A 98 -21.57 13.52 -40.67
CA TRP A 98 -22.59 13.81 -41.69
C TRP A 98 -22.46 12.91 -42.90
N LEU A 99 -21.24 12.56 -43.32
CA LEU A 99 -21.00 11.61 -44.41
C LEU A 99 -21.58 10.22 -44.10
N MET A 100 -21.39 9.71 -42.87
CA MET A 100 -21.97 8.44 -42.43
C MET A 100 -23.50 8.49 -42.39
N ILE A 101 -24.09 9.56 -41.83
CA ILE A 101 -25.54 9.72 -41.74
C ILE A 101 -26.17 9.80 -43.13
N VAL A 102 -25.63 10.64 -44.02
CA VAL A 102 -26.15 10.84 -45.38
C VAL A 102 -26.01 9.56 -46.21
N SER A 103 -24.87 8.88 -46.16
CA SER A 103 -24.66 7.62 -46.89
C SER A 103 -25.58 6.50 -46.39
N ALA A 104 -25.84 6.41 -45.08
CA ALA A 104 -26.78 5.47 -44.50
C ALA A 104 -28.24 5.79 -44.90
N ALA A 105 -28.63 7.07 -44.85
CA ALA A 105 -29.96 7.52 -45.24
C ALA A 105 -30.24 7.26 -46.73
N LEU A 106 -29.26 7.54 -47.60
CA LEU A 106 -29.34 7.22 -49.03
C LEU A 106 -29.44 5.71 -49.25
N SER A 107 -28.65 4.91 -48.54
CA SER A 107 -28.69 3.44 -48.63
C SER A 107 -30.04 2.85 -48.22
N TYR A 108 -30.65 3.36 -47.13
CA TYR A 108 -32.00 2.99 -46.68
C TYR A 108 -33.08 3.33 -47.72
N SER A 109 -32.92 4.48 -48.38
CA SER A 109 -33.89 5.01 -49.33
C SER A 109 -33.85 4.26 -50.66
N LEU A 110 -32.65 3.99 -51.17
CA LEU A 110 -32.44 3.39 -52.49
C LEU A 110 -32.58 1.86 -52.50
N ASN A 111 -32.18 1.17 -51.43
CA ASN A 111 -32.13 -0.30 -51.42
C ASN A 111 -33.19 -0.92 -50.48
N PRO A 112 -34.20 -1.62 -51.05
CA PRO A 112 -35.20 -2.36 -50.27
C PRO A 112 -34.63 -3.38 -49.28
N LEU A 113 -33.50 -4.01 -49.61
CA LEU A 113 -32.88 -5.04 -48.79
C LEU A 113 -32.24 -4.42 -47.54
N VAL A 114 -31.58 -3.28 -47.70
CA VAL A 114 -31.02 -2.51 -46.59
C VAL A 114 -32.14 -2.01 -45.69
N ARG A 115 -33.23 -1.51 -46.27
CA ARG A 115 -34.43 -1.09 -45.52
C ARG A 115 -35.03 -2.21 -44.68
N ALA A 116 -35.25 -3.37 -45.30
CA ALA A 116 -35.79 -4.54 -44.61
C ALA A 116 -34.84 -5.05 -43.52
N SER A 117 -33.53 -5.03 -43.78
CA SER A 117 -32.53 -5.49 -42.81
C SER A 117 -32.38 -4.54 -41.63
N LEU A 118 -32.46 -3.22 -41.84
CA LEU A 118 -32.48 -2.22 -40.78
C LEU A 118 -33.78 -2.29 -39.96
N GLY A 119 -34.93 -2.45 -40.61
CA GLY A 119 -36.19 -2.73 -39.92
C GLY A 119 -36.11 -4.01 -39.09
N CYS A 120 -35.49 -5.07 -39.62
CA CYS A 120 -35.23 -6.29 -38.87
C CYS A 120 -34.28 -6.04 -37.71
N ALA A 121 -33.24 -5.23 -37.86
CA ALA A 121 -32.25 -4.97 -36.80
C ALA A 121 -32.88 -4.24 -35.60
N LEU A 122 -33.74 -3.25 -35.84
CA LEU A 122 -34.45 -2.52 -34.78
C LEU A 122 -35.30 -3.47 -33.90
N PHE A 123 -36.10 -4.33 -34.52
CA PHE A 123 -36.96 -5.26 -33.78
C PHE A 123 -36.20 -6.50 -33.28
N ALA A 124 -35.22 -7.01 -34.03
CA ALA A 124 -34.42 -8.16 -33.61
C ALA A 124 -33.46 -7.81 -32.46
N GLY A 125 -33.06 -6.55 -32.33
CA GLY A 125 -32.32 -6.01 -31.18
C GLY A 125 -33.12 -6.11 -29.88
N LEU A 126 -34.46 -6.04 -29.94
CA LEU A 126 -35.33 -6.27 -28.78
C LEU A 126 -35.46 -7.75 -28.40
N GLY A 127 -35.05 -8.68 -29.28
CA GLY A 127 -35.10 -10.12 -29.04
C GLY A 127 -33.77 -10.68 -28.51
N SER A 128 -33.69 -12.02 -28.44
CA SER A 128 -32.52 -12.78 -27.97
C SER A 128 -31.17 -12.44 -28.65
N THR A 129 -31.21 -11.79 -29.82
CA THR A 129 -30.02 -11.42 -30.60
C THR A 129 -29.38 -10.13 -30.07
N GLY A 130 -30.18 -9.19 -29.54
CA GLY A 130 -29.68 -7.92 -28.99
C GLY A 130 -29.36 -7.97 -27.50
N GLN A 131 -29.49 -9.14 -26.85
CA GLN A 131 -29.16 -9.32 -25.44
C GLN A 131 -27.76 -8.83 -25.09
N GLY A 132 -26.76 -9.12 -25.92
CA GLY A 132 -25.38 -8.68 -25.68
C GLY A 132 -25.24 -7.16 -25.58
N LEU A 133 -25.99 -6.39 -26.38
CA LEU A 133 -25.95 -4.93 -26.36
C LEU A 133 -26.50 -4.37 -25.03
N LEU A 134 -27.62 -4.93 -24.59
CA LEU A 134 -28.23 -4.53 -23.33
C LEU A 134 -27.40 -5.04 -22.13
N SER A 135 -26.68 -6.16 -22.26
CA SER A 135 -25.74 -6.65 -21.23
C SER A 135 -24.56 -5.72 -21.05
N VAL A 136 -23.99 -5.19 -22.14
CA VAL A 136 -22.93 -4.19 -22.05
C VAL A 136 -23.45 -2.91 -21.39
N PHE A 137 -24.67 -2.47 -21.73
CA PHE A 137 -25.29 -1.33 -21.07
C PHE A 137 -25.41 -1.52 -19.54
N VAL A 138 -25.83 -2.71 -19.08
CA VAL A 138 -25.90 -3.02 -17.64
C VAL A 138 -24.50 -2.98 -16.99
N VAL A 139 -23.49 -3.59 -17.62
CA VAL A 139 -22.11 -3.60 -17.10
C VAL A 139 -21.50 -2.19 -17.06
N GLU A 140 -21.77 -1.35 -18.04
CA GLU A 140 -21.30 0.05 -18.07
C GLU A 140 -21.92 0.86 -16.91
N ASN A 141 -23.23 0.67 -16.65
CA ASN A 141 -23.89 1.32 -15.51
C ASN A 141 -23.47 0.70 -14.17
N LEU A 142 -23.05 -0.57 -14.14
CA LEU A 142 -22.43 -1.18 -12.98
C LEU A 142 -21.10 -0.49 -12.62
N ASN A 143 -20.29 -0.19 -13.64
CA ASN A 143 -19.03 0.55 -13.49
C ASN A 143 -19.28 1.99 -13.00
N LYS A 144 -20.25 2.70 -13.59
CA LYS A 144 -20.57 4.10 -13.26
C LYS A 144 -21.30 4.27 -11.93
N GLY A 145 -22.00 3.24 -11.46
CA GLY A 145 -22.77 3.24 -10.22
C GLY A 145 -22.05 2.48 -9.10
N PRO A 146 -22.48 1.24 -8.76
CA PRO A 146 -21.98 0.52 -7.58
C PRO A 146 -20.46 0.36 -7.51
N ILE A 147 -19.79 0.04 -8.63
CA ILE A 147 -18.32 -0.18 -8.61
C ILE A 147 -17.59 1.14 -8.32
N ALA A 148 -18.00 2.24 -8.98
CA ALA A 148 -17.45 3.55 -8.68
C ALA A 148 -17.72 3.96 -7.23
N ASN A 149 -18.90 3.64 -6.68
CA ASN A 149 -19.23 3.91 -5.28
C ASN A 149 -18.33 3.13 -4.30
N VAL A 150 -18.09 1.85 -4.58
CA VAL A 150 -17.13 1.02 -3.80
C VAL A 150 -15.75 1.65 -3.82
N ILE A 151 -15.27 2.11 -4.98
CA ILE A 151 -13.94 2.73 -5.10
C ILE A 151 -13.86 4.06 -4.34
N GLN A 152 -14.91 4.88 -4.41
CA GLN A 152 -14.98 6.11 -3.64
C GLN A 152 -14.98 5.83 -2.14
N ASN A 153 -15.78 4.86 -1.70
CA ASN A 153 -15.80 4.41 -0.32
C ASN A 153 -14.46 3.83 0.13
N PHE A 154 -13.75 3.13 -0.77
CA PHE A 154 -12.42 2.60 -0.46
C PHE A 154 -11.42 3.72 -0.27
N ASN A 155 -11.47 4.76 -1.09
CA ASN A 155 -10.67 5.97 -0.91
C ASN A 155 -10.98 6.64 0.45
N ILE A 156 -12.26 6.75 0.82
CA ILE A 156 -12.67 7.26 2.14
C ILE A 156 -12.08 6.39 3.27
N SER A 157 -12.14 5.06 3.15
CA SER A 157 -11.55 4.13 4.11
C SER A 157 -10.04 4.34 4.28
N THR A 158 -9.32 4.52 3.16
CA THR A 158 -7.89 4.81 3.15
C THR A 158 -7.58 6.10 3.91
N MET A 159 -8.33 7.17 3.65
CA MET A 159 -8.17 8.47 4.31
C MET A 159 -8.39 8.37 5.82
N ILE A 160 -9.46 7.68 6.24
CA ILE A 160 -9.74 7.40 7.65
C ILE A 160 -8.56 6.64 8.28
N THR A 161 -8.11 5.57 7.64
CA THR A 161 -7.04 4.69 8.16
C THR A 161 -5.72 5.43 8.33
N VAL A 162 -5.29 6.19 7.31
CA VAL A 162 -4.05 6.97 7.37
C VAL A 162 -4.13 8.04 8.47
N CYS A 163 -5.25 8.75 8.56
CA CYS A 163 -5.45 9.79 9.58
C CYS A 163 -5.42 9.19 11.00
N HIS A 164 -6.05 8.02 11.20
CA HIS A 164 -5.97 7.28 12.46
C HIS A 164 -4.55 6.86 12.81
N LEU A 165 -3.77 6.37 11.85
CA LEU A 165 -2.36 5.99 12.06
C LEU A 165 -1.50 7.21 12.42
N GLN A 166 -1.72 8.36 11.77
CA GLN A 166 -1.06 9.62 12.12
C GLN A 166 -1.41 10.09 13.53
N LEU A 167 -2.68 9.97 13.93
CA LEU A 167 -3.12 10.31 15.26
C LEU A 167 -2.48 9.38 16.31
N GLN A 168 -2.42 8.08 16.05
CA GLN A 168 -1.74 7.11 16.92
C GLN A 168 -0.25 7.40 17.03
N ALA A 169 0.44 7.70 15.93
CA ALA A 169 1.85 8.08 15.95
C ALA A 169 2.10 9.34 16.80
N ARG A 170 1.23 10.37 16.68
CA ARG A 170 1.32 11.58 17.49
C ARG A 170 1.10 11.29 18.98
N ILE A 171 0.09 10.48 19.31
CA ILE A 171 -0.20 10.05 20.68
C ILE A 171 1.00 9.30 21.28
N THR A 172 1.59 8.37 20.53
CA THR A 172 2.75 7.59 20.97
C THR A 172 3.97 8.48 21.15
N LYS A 173 4.23 9.41 20.23
CA LYS A 173 5.30 10.39 20.35
C LYS A 173 5.16 11.25 21.61
N SER A 174 3.98 11.81 21.87
CA SER A 174 3.74 12.60 23.10
C SER A 174 3.93 11.78 24.38
N ARG A 175 3.55 10.49 24.37
CA ARG A 175 3.81 9.59 25.51
C ARG A 175 5.29 9.31 25.72
N ILE A 176 6.04 9.06 24.65
CA ILE A 176 7.49 8.84 24.71
C ILE A 176 8.18 10.10 25.21
N GLU A 177 7.83 11.29 24.69
CA GLU A 177 8.38 12.57 25.16
C GLU A 177 8.06 12.85 26.63
N LEU A 178 6.89 12.45 27.12
CA LEU A 178 6.55 12.57 28.55
C LEU A 178 7.37 11.62 29.43
N GLN A 179 7.63 10.40 28.96
CA GLN A 179 8.40 9.39 29.72
C GLN A 179 9.91 9.64 29.67
N ALA A 180 10.44 9.97 28.50
CA ALA A 180 11.86 10.21 28.26
C ALA A 180 12.29 11.63 28.61
N GLY A 181 11.38 12.62 28.58
CA GLY A 181 11.69 14.04 28.78
C GLY A 181 12.53 14.34 30.04
N PRO A 182 12.24 13.79 31.23
CA PRO A 182 13.09 14.02 32.40
C PRO A 182 14.49 13.44 32.25
N ILE A 183 14.63 12.33 31.54
CA ILE A 183 15.92 11.66 31.30
C ILE A 183 16.72 12.47 30.29
N GLU A 184 16.13 12.85 29.15
CA GLU A 184 16.76 13.72 28.14
C GLU A 184 17.21 15.05 28.74
N ALA A 185 16.35 15.70 29.52
CA ALA A 185 16.67 16.98 30.14
C ALA A 185 17.75 16.86 31.23
N LEU A 186 17.79 15.73 31.96
CA LEU A 186 18.88 15.40 32.88
C LEU A 186 20.20 15.23 32.10
N PHE A 187 20.17 14.52 30.96
CA PHE A 187 21.34 14.33 30.11
C PHE A 187 21.84 15.63 29.51
N GLU A 188 20.98 16.46 28.92
CA GLU A 188 21.39 17.75 28.34
C GLU A 188 21.98 18.68 29.40
N LYS A 189 21.30 18.84 30.54
CA LYS A 189 21.73 19.78 31.58
C LYS A 189 23.04 19.36 32.23
N ASN A 190 23.18 18.07 32.53
CA ASN A 190 24.31 17.59 33.33
C ASN A 190 25.46 17.10 32.44
N PHE A 191 25.19 16.47 31.30
CA PHE A 191 26.20 15.87 30.41
C PHE A 191 26.45 16.66 29.11
N GLY A 192 25.66 17.69 28.78
CA GLY A 192 25.85 18.49 27.57
C GLY A 192 27.17 19.29 27.50
N LYS A 193 27.81 19.57 28.64
CA LYS A 193 29.16 20.16 28.73
C LYS A 193 30.18 19.12 29.20
N VAL A 194 30.42 18.11 28.38
CA VAL A 194 31.33 16.97 28.64
C VAL A 194 32.71 17.41 29.13
N THR A 195 33.27 18.48 28.55
CA THR A 195 34.56 19.08 28.94
C THR A 195 34.58 19.59 30.37
N SER A 196 33.45 20.05 30.91
CA SER A 196 33.36 20.59 32.28
C SER A 196 33.26 19.50 33.35
N ILE A 197 32.69 18.35 33.02
CA ILE A 197 32.65 17.19 33.94
C ILE A 197 34.02 16.52 33.96
N GLY A 198 34.61 16.28 32.77
CA GLY A 198 35.95 15.73 32.66
C GLY A 198 36.94 16.56 33.48
N SER A 199 36.90 17.89 33.36
CA SER A 199 37.77 18.78 34.14
C SER A 199 37.46 18.78 35.63
N LYS A 200 36.18 18.73 36.06
CA LYS A 200 35.83 18.64 37.50
C LYS A 200 36.26 17.32 38.12
N VAL A 201 36.04 16.20 37.43
CA VAL A 201 36.46 14.86 37.87
C VAL A 201 37.98 14.78 37.92
N VAL A 202 38.67 15.26 36.89
CA VAL A 202 40.13 15.32 36.85
C VAL A 202 40.68 16.24 37.94
N ASN A 203 40.10 17.42 38.17
CA ASN A 203 40.54 18.33 39.23
C ASN A 203 40.32 17.74 40.63
N MET A 204 39.23 17.03 40.85
CA MET A 204 38.97 16.34 42.11
C MET A 204 39.93 15.17 42.32
N LEU A 205 40.15 14.36 41.28
CA LEU A 205 41.12 13.26 41.32
C LEU A 205 42.54 13.79 41.55
N LYS A 206 42.89 14.88 40.86
CA LYS A 206 44.15 15.62 41.05
C LYS A 206 44.25 16.13 42.48
N SER A 207 43.20 16.72 43.06
CA SER A 207 43.23 17.18 44.46
C SER A 207 43.40 16.06 45.49
N LEU A 208 42.90 14.85 45.19
CA LEU A 208 43.08 13.67 46.05
C LEU A 208 44.47 13.03 45.87
N LEU A 209 45.06 13.15 44.68
CA LEU A 209 46.39 12.60 44.34
C LEU A 209 47.54 13.57 44.62
N GLN A 210 47.28 14.87 44.58
CA GLN A 210 48.24 15.96 44.80
C GLN A 210 49.08 15.79 46.08
N PRO A 211 48.51 15.45 47.26
CA PRO A 211 49.33 15.22 48.45
C PRO A 211 50.30 14.05 48.31
N PHE A 212 50.04 13.09 47.41
CA PHE A 212 50.97 11.99 47.12
C PHE A 212 51.99 12.36 46.04
N ASP A 213 51.60 13.17 45.04
CA ASP A 213 52.46 13.59 43.93
C ASP A 213 53.52 14.62 44.39
N ASP A 214 53.14 15.55 45.27
CA ASP A 214 54.04 16.54 45.87
C ASP A 214 55.11 15.87 46.78
N ASP A 215 54.82 14.67 47.29
CA ASP A 215 55.77 13.83 48.04
C ASP A 215 56.73 13.02 47.12
N VAL A 216 56.50 13.01 45.80
CA VAL A 216 57.29 12.25 44.81
C VAL A 216 58.35 13.11 44.10
N GLU A 217 58.21 14.44 44.05
CA GLU A 217 59.15 15.30 43.33
C GLU A 217 60.58 15.31 43.94
N GLU A 218 61.58 15.26 43.06
CA GLU A 218 62.98 15.02 43.39
C GLU A 218 63.69 16.31 43.81
N ASP A 219 64.05 16.39 45.10
CA ASP A 219 64.88 17.40 45.80
C ASP A 219 64.32 18.85 45.88
N SER A 220 63.73 19.19 47.03
CA SER A 220 63.29 20.57 47.39
C SER A 220 64.45 21.43 47.88
N GLU A 221 64.36 22.77 47.77
CA GLU A 221 65.28 23.73 48.40
C GLU A 221 65.50 23.43 49.90
N GLU A 222 64.45 22.95 50.57
CA GLU A 222 64.49 22.52 51.99
C GLU A 222 65.45 21.36 52.25
N ASP A 223 65.58 20.42 51.31
CA ASP A 223 66.44 19.24 51.45
C ASP A 223 67.93 19.63 51.34
N SER A 224 68.26 20.73 50.66
CA SER A 224 69.62 21.29 50.60
C SER A 224 70.04 21.96 51.92
N HIS A 225 69.11 22.69 52.54
CA HIS A 225 69.33 23.34 53.84
C HIS A 225 69.52 22.30 54.95
N LEU A 226 68.77 21.19 54.88
CA LEU A 226 68.92 20.07 55.81
C LEU A 226 70.31 19.43 55.74
N ALA A 227 70.87 19.26 54.53
CA ALA A 227 72.19 18.70 54.34
C ALA A 227 73.30 19.58 54.95
N ALA A 228 73.16 20.90 54.87
CA ALA A 228 74.12 21.84 55.47
C ALA A 228 74.19 21.71 57.00
N ILE A 229 73.04 21.52 57.69
CA ILE A 229 72.98 21.35 59.15
C ILE A 229 73.55 20.00 59.59
N ILE A 230 73.34 18.95 58.80
CA ILE A 230 73.92 17.63 59.08
C ILE A 230 75.46 17.69 59.01
N ASP A 231 76.00 18.39 58.01
CA ASP A 231 77.44 18.57 57.81
C ASP A 231 78.10 19.38 58.95
N THR A 232 77.45 20.44 59.45
CA THR A 232 77.96 21.19 60.61
C THR A 232 78.00 20.36 61.88
N ALA A 233 76.98 19.54 62.14
CA ALA A 233 76.94 18.63 63.27
C ALA A 233 78.02 17.53 63.19
N GLN A 234 78.29 17.00 61.99
CA GLN A 234 79.39 16.05 61.76
C GLN A 234 80.75 16.69 62.04
N LYS A 235 81.00 17.89 61.51
CA LYS A 235 82.25 18.63 61.78
C LYS A 235 82.47 18.92 63.27
N LEU A 236 81.39 19.10 64.04
CA LEU A 236 81.47 19.25 65.50
C LEU A 236 81.86 17.93 66.20
N ALA A 237 81.34 16.79 65.73
CA ALA A 237 81.74 15.48 66.22
C ALA A 237 83.23 15.19 65.93
N ASP A 238 83.72 15.54 64.74
CA ASP A 238 85.13 15.35 64.37
C ASP A 238 86.08 16.20 65.23
N ARG A 239 85.64 17.41 65.61
CA ARG A 239 86.37 18.27 66.56
C ARG A 239 86.47 17.64 67.96
N GLN A 240 85.44 16.91 68.41
CA GLN A 240 85.48 16.20 69.69
C GLN A 240 86.53 15.07 69.69
N LEU A 241 86.54 14.24 68.65
CA LEU A 241 87.56 13.19 68.48
C LEU A 241 88.98 13.75 68.52
N SER A 242 89.20 14.87 67.84
CA SER A 242 90.51 15.55 67.82
C SER A 242 90.96 16.06 69.20
N THR A 243 90.02 16.31 70.12
CA THR A 243 90.31 16.80 71.48
C THR A 243 90.63 15.65 72.45
N GLU A 244 90.11 14.45 72.19
CA GLU A 244 90.33 13.22 72.98
C GLU A 244 91.60 12.46 72.57
N GLY A 245 92.36 12.97 71.60
CA GLY A 245 93.61 12.36 71.12
C GLY A 245 93.39 11.15 70.20
N GLU A 246 92.17 10.93 69.72
CA GLU A 246 91.84 9.92 68.72
C GLU A 246 91.85 10.53 67.32
N ASP A 247 92.48 9.82 66.37
CA ASP A 247 92.51 10.20 64.96
C ASP A 247 91.07 10.22 64.40
N PRO A 248 90.59 11.33 63.78
CA PRO A 248 89.24 11.41 63.22
C PRO A 248 88.99 10.39 62.09
N SER A 249 90.04 9.73 61.60
CA SER A 249 89.95 8.67 60.59
C SER A 249 89.69 7.26 61.16
N VAL A 250 89.64 7.06 62.49
CA VAL A 250 89.60 5.72 63.14
C VAL A 250 88.26 5.43 63.86
N GLY A 251 87.19 6.12 63.48
CA GLY A 251 85.82 5.77 63.86
C GLY A 251 85.13 4.87 62.84
N THR A 252 85.70 3.71 62.51
CA THR A 252 85.04 2.73 61.64
C THR A 252 83.92 2.02 62.39
N VAL A 253 82.73 2.62 62.38
CA VAL A 253 81.50 1.82 62.33
C VAL A 253 81.56 1.05 61.01
N ASP A 254 81.35 -0.28 61.02
CA ASP A 254 81.35 -1.14 59.83
C ASP A 254 80.50 -0.54 58.69
N ARG A 255 81.13 0.23 57.79
CA ARG A 255 80.50 0.82 56.59
C ARG A 255 80.27 -0.22 55.48
N ALA A 256 80.42 -1.51 55.79
CA ALA A 256 80.25 -2.61 54.84
C ALA A 256 78.77 -2.88 54.48
N ALA A 257 77.81 -2.37 55.25
CA ALA A 257 76.38 -2.55 54.98
C ALA A 257 75.82 -1.45 54.05
N LYS A 258 75.14 -1.85 52.98
CA LYS A 258 74.47 -0.91 52.06
C LYS A 258 73.32 -0.19 52.80
N PRO A 259 73.12 1.12 52.56
CA PRO A 259 72.03 1.87 53.17
C PRO A 259 70.67 1.29 52.77
N ALA A 260 69.69 1.37 53.68
CA ALA A 260 68.40 0.71 53.57
C ALA A 260 67.67 1.02 52.26
N TRP A 261 67.73 2.27 51.79
CA TRP A 261 67.06 2.69 50.56
C TRP A 261 67.59 2.00 49.28
N LYS A 262 68.86 1.58 49.24
CA LYS A 262 69.41 0.83 48.07
C LYS A 262 68.82 -0.56 47.94
N ARG A 263 68.15 -1.07 48.99
CA ARG A 263 67.52 -2.40 49.01
C ARG A 263 66.14 -2.39 48.37
N LEU A 264 65.50 -1.23 48.24
CA LEU A 264 64.19 -1.09 47.57
C LEU A 264 64.36 -1.16 46.04
N LYS A 265 63.37 -1.75 45.37
CA LYS A 265 63.35 -1.90 43.92
C LYS A 265 62.63 -0.74 43.24
N SER A 266 61.57 -0.20 43.83
CA SER A 266 60.81 0.89 43.22
C SER A 266 61.56 2.24 43.28
N GLN A 267 61.41 3.07 42.24
CA GLN A 267 61.99 4.41 42.21
C GLN A 267 61.35 5.31 43.29
N LEU A 268 60.04 5.17 43.51
CA LEU A 268 59.27 5.87 44.54
C LEU A 268 59.70 5.46 45.96
N GLY A 269 59.82 4.17 46.24
CA GLY A 269 60.30 3.67 47.53
C GLY A 269 61.74 4.14 47.82
N ARG A 270 62.59 4.23 46.79
CA ARG A 270 63.95 4.77 46.92
C ARG A 270 64.00 6.25 47.24
N SER A 271 63.12 7.09 46.69
CA SER A 271 63.10 8.52 47.00
C SER A 271 62.60 8.77 48.42
N ILE A 272 61.52 8.09 48.81
CA ILE A 272 60.92 8.21 50.15
C ILE A 272 61.89 7.73 51.24
N ALA A 273 62.54 6.57 51.05
CA ALA A 273 63.51 6.07 52.01
C ALA A 273 64.76 6.96 52.12
N ARG A 274 65.25 7.54 51.00
CA ARG A 274 66.35 8.52 51.01
C ARG A 274 65.98 9.79 51.78
N ARG A 275 64.74 10.27 51.65
CA ARG A 275 64.27 11.47 52.34
C ARG A 275 64.06 11.23 53.83
N PHE A 276 63.54 10.06 54.20
CA PHE A 276 63.46 9.63 55.59
C PHE A 276 64.85 9.58 56.24
N GLU A 277 65.85 8.99 55.58
CA GLU A 277 67.23 8.96 56.08
C GLU A 277 67.76 10.37 56.38
N ARG A 278 67.58 11.32 55.43
CA ARG A 278 67.99 12.72 55.60
C ARG A 278 67.28 13.39 56.78
N ARG A 279 65.94 13.30 56.87
CA ARG A 279 65.16 13.90 57.97
C ARG A 279 65.48 13.26 59.33
N CYS A 280 65.71 11.96 59.35
CA CYS A 280 66.13 11.24 60.54
C CYS A 280 67.49 11.72 61.03
N LYS A 281 68.51 11.79 60.15
CA LYS A 281 69.83 12.34 60.48
C LYS A 281 69.75 13.79 60.98
N TYR A 282 68.87 14.59 60.38
CA TYR A 282 68.63 15.96 60.82
C TYR A 282 68.14 16.07 62.26
N ILE A 283 67.21 15.21 62.69
CA ILE A 283 66.72 15.21 64.08
C ILE A 283 67.88 14.96 65.06
N TYR A 284 68.74 13.99 64.77
CA TYR A 284 69.91 13.71 65.59
C TYR A 284 70.93 14.86 65.55
N ALA A 285 71.24 15.40 64.38
CA ALA A 285 72.14 16.54 64.23
C ALA A 285 71.64 17.79 64.99
N SER A 286 70.35 18.12 64.83
CA SER A 286 69.69 19.25 65.51
C SER A 286 69.68 19.07 67.03
N SER A 287 69.55 17.83 67.51
CA SER A 287 69.61 17.54 68.96
C SER A 287 71.00 17.83 69.55
N VAL A 288 72.08 17.49 68.83
CA VAL A 288 73.47 17.75 69.25
C VAL A 288 73.77 19.25 69.23
N GLU A 289 73.39 19.94 68.15
CA GLU A 289 73.58 21.39 68.03
C GLU A 289 72.83 22.15 69.14
N SER A 290 71.57 21.79 69.38
CA SER A 290 70.74 22.41 70.42
C SER A 290 71.31 22.15 71.81
N CYS A 291 71.78 20.93 72.08
CA CYS A 291 72.47 20.58 73.33
C CYS A 291 73.71 21.47 73.54
N HIS A 292 74.55 21.60 72.50
CA HIS A 292 75.79 22.35 72.58
C HIS A 292 75.53 23.84 72.84
N LYS A 293 74.60 24.44 72.09
CA LYS A 293 74.20 25.83 72.24
C LYS A 293 73.66 26.11 73.64
N ARG A 294 72.86 25.21 74.19
CA ARG A 294 72.25 25.38 75.51
C ARG A 294 73.27 25.24 76.64
N LEU A 295 74.22 24.32 76.52
CA LEU A 295 75.30 24.17 77.50
C LEU A 295 76.33 25.29 77.44
N GLN A 296 76.69 25.80 76.26
CA GLN A 296 77.54 26.99 76.15
C GLN A 296 76.89 28.21 76.78
N GLN A 297 75.58 28.40 76.55
CA GLN A 297 74.83 29.47 77.19
C GLN A 297 74.77 29.30 78.71
N SER A 298 74.60 28.07 79.20
CA SER A 298 74.65 27.77 80.63
C SER A 298 76.04 28.00 81.22
N GLN A 299 77.09 27.72 80.46
CA GLN A 299 78.48 27.91 80.86
C GLN A 299 78.82 29.40 80.97
N SER A 300 78.41 30.23 80.00
CA SER A 300 78.63 31.68 80.06
C SER A 300 77.89 32.31 81.25
N LEU A 301 76.62 31.93 81.47
CA LEU A 301 75.85 32.38 82.62
C LEU A 301 76.47 31.96 83.96
N CYS A 302 77.17 30.83 84.01
CA CYS A 302 77.91 30.38 85.19
C CYS A 302 79.10 31.31 85.48
N TYR A 303 79.90 31.65 84.46
CA TYR A 303 81.02 32.58 84.60
C TYR A 303 80.56 33.99 84.98
N ASP A 304 79.38 34.42 84.53
CA ASP A 304 78.80 35.73 84.90
C ASP A 304 78.28 35.77 86.35
N ALA A 305 77.80 34.63 86.87
CA ALA A 305 77.17 34.56 88.19
C ALA A 305 78.15 34.29 89.35
N ILE A 306 79.32 33.69 89.07
CA ILE A 306 80.30 33.29 90.08
C ILE A 306 81.51 34.25 90.04
N PRO A 307 81.90 34.89 91.16
CA PRO A 307 83.09 35.74 91.21
C PRO A 307 84.41 34.96 91.16
N TRP A 308 85.43 35.55 90.53
CA TRP A 308 86.81 35.04 90.52
C TRP A 308 87.38 34.90 91.96
N PRO A 309 88.11 33.82 92.32
CA PRO A 309 88.67 32.75 91.48
C PRO A 309 87.87 31.43 91.46
N LEU A 310 86.64 31.40 91.99
CA LEU A 310 85.82 30.17 92.07
C LEU A 310 85.11 29.82 90.75
N ASP A 311 84.99 30.81 89.86
CA ASP A 311 84.42 30.70 88.51
C ASP A 311 85.13 29.64 87.65
N SER A 312 86.47 29.65 87.65
CA SER A 312 87.27 28.74 86.84
C SER A 312 87.15 27.27 87.27
N PHE A 313 86.97 27.01 88.58
CA PHE A 313 86.84 25.64 89.09
C PHE A 313 85.42 25.07 88.88
N ALA A 314 84.37 25.87 89.12
CA ALA A 314 82.98 25.41 89.02
C ALA A 314 82.47 25.39 87.57
N CYS A 315 82.75 26.44 86.78
CA CYS A 315 82.16 26.61 85.45
C CYS A 315 82.92 25.90 84.33
N SER A 316 84.22 25.58 84.52
CA SER A 316 84.98 24.80 83.53
C SER A 316 84.49 23.37 83.37
N ARG A 317 83.83 22.81 84.41
CA ARG A 317 83.26 21.46 84.40
C ARG A 317 82.00 21.34 83.54
N ILE A 318 81.35 22.47 83.20
CA ILE A 318 80.18 22.51 82.33
C ILE A 318 80.66 22.72 80.89
N SER A 319 81.38 21.74 80.32
CA SER A 319 81.83 21.81 78.93
C SER A 319 80.81 21.16 78.00
N ALA A 320 80.34 21.92 77.02
CA ALA A 320 79.35 21.46 76.04
C ALA A 320 79.84 20.25 75.21
N LEU A 321 81.16 20.13 75.01
CA LEU A 321 81.75 19.01 74.28
C LEU A 321 81.53 17.65 74.99
N SER A 322 81.81 17.58 76.29
CA SER A 322 81.81 16.29 77.01
C SER A 322 80.39 15.76 77.31
N LEU A 323 79.46 16.67 77.62
CA LEU A 323 78.12 16.31 78.05
C LEU A 323 77.18 15.95 76.89
N CYS A 324 77.37 16.57 75.72
CA CYS A 324 76.51 16.30 74.55
C CYS A 324 76.90 15.04 73.75
N GLN A 325 78.02 14.37 74.09
CA GLN A 325 78.47 13.08 73.53
C GLN A 325 78.14 12.88 72.03
N ALA A 326 78.60 13.79 71.16
CA ALA A 326 78.18 13.82 69.75
C ALA A 326 78.54 12.53 69.00
N LYS A 327 79.67 11.88 69.36
CA LYS A 327 80.10 10.58 68.81
C LYS A 327 79.05 9.47 69.02
N LYS A 328 78.52 9.34 70.25
CA LYS A 328 77.53 8.32 70.60
C LYS A 328 76.18 8.54 69.91
N VAL A 329 75.77 9.81 69.80
CA VAL A 329 74.55 10.21 69.08
C VAL A 329 74.72 9.97 67.57
N GLY A 330 75.91 10.25 67.02
CA GLY A 330 76.26 9.98 65.63
C GLY A 330 76.19 8.50 65.28
N GLU A 331 76.75 7.62 66.11
CA GLU A 331 76.67 6.16 65.91
C GLU A 331 75.23 5.63 65.93
N MET A 332 74.40 6.18 66.84
CA MET A 332 72.98 5.85 66.90
C MET A 332 72.23 6.31 65.65
N SER A 333 72.56 7.50 65.13
CA SER A 333 71.96 8.03 63.91
C SER A 333 72.25 7.17 62.68
N VAL A 334 73.47 6.62 62.56
CA VAL A 334 73.86 5.74 61.45
C VAL A 334 73.13 4.40 61.54
N LYS A 335 73.09 3.77 62.72
CA LYS A 335 72.41 2.49 62.92
C LYS A 335 70.90 2.57 62.66
N PHE A 336 70.26 3.66 63.10
CA PHE A 336 68.82 3.82 62.97
C PHE A 336 68.42 4.38 61.61
N CYS A 337 69.03 5.48 61.16
CA CYS A 337 68.60 6.20 59.97
C CYS A 337 69.11 5.57 58.65
N GLU A 338 70.38 5.11 58.60
CA GLU A 338 70.95 4.54 57.37
C GLU A 338 70.67 3.05 57.23
N LEU A 339 70.83 2.30 58.33
CA LEU A 339 70.69 0.84 58.31
C LEU A 339 69.26 0.38 58.61
N GLY A 340 68.39 1.27 59.10
CA GLY A 340 66.99 0.97 59.38
C GLY A 340 66.78 -0.05 60.49
N LYS A 341 67.77 -0.20 61.39
CA LYS A 341 67.71 -1.16 62.51
C LYS A 341 67.23 -0.43 63.76
N SER A 342 66.04 -0.77 64.25
CA SER A 342 65.62 -0.39 65.59
C SER A 342 66.32 -1.28 66.62
N THR A 343 66.73 -0.67 67.74
CA THR A 343 67.20 -1.42 68.92
C THR A 343 66.10 -1.29 69.94
N ASP A 344 65.15 -2.22 69.94
CA ASP A 344 64.16 -2.28 71.00
C ASP A 344 64.66 -3.24 72.09
N SER A 345 64.57 -2.80 73.33
CA SER A 345 65.11 -3.53 74.49
C SER A 345 64.16 -4.68 74.84
N GLY A 346 64.26 -5.82 74.13
CA GLY A 346 63.52 -7.02 74.53
C GLY A 346 63.29 -8.12 73.51
N LYS A 347 63.64 -7.97 72.22
CA LYS A 347 63.52 -9.05 71.22
C LYS A 347 64.70 -9.03 70.23
N GLU A 348 65.29 -10.19 69.94
CA GLU A 348 66.40 -10.38 68.99
C GLU A 348 66.00 -10.28 67.50
N GLU A 349 64.77 -9.84 67.19
CA GLU A 349 64.35 -9.58 65.82
C GLU A 349 64.50 -8.09 65.49
N HIS A 350 65.44 -7.76 64.60
CA HIS A 350 65.55 -6.42 64.04
C HIS A 350 64.41 -6.19 63.03
N GLU A 351 63.36 -5.50 63.46
CA GLU A 351 62.33 -5.04 62.55
C GLU A 351 62.92 -3.97 61.61
N MET A 352 62.93 -4.27 60.31
CA MET A 352 63.46 -3.35 59.30
C MET A 352 62.36 -2.37 58.91
N LEU A 353 62.63 -1.07 59.08
CA LEU A 353 61.66 0.00 58.82
C LEU A 353 61.12 0.02 57.37
N PHE A 354 61.90 -0.46 56.40
CA PHE A 354 61.50 -0.55 55.00
C PHE A 354 61.50 -2.03 54.55
N THR A 355 60.31 -2.63 54.50
CA THR A 355 60.13 -4.02 54.05
C THR A 355 59.88 -4.09 52.53
N PRO A 356 60.25 -5.20 51.86
CA PRO A 356 59.94 -5.40 50.45
C PRO A 356 58.42 -5.48 50.17
N GLU A 357 57.60 -5.79 51.18
CA GLU A 357 56.14 -5.81 51.07
C GLU A 357 55.55 -4.41 50.96
N LEU A 358 56.06 -3.46 51.75
CA LEU A 358 55.71 -2.04 51.64
C LEU A 358 56.09 -1.48 50.26
N ASP A 359 57.27 -1.86 49.72
CA ASP A 359 57.72 -1.48 48.38
C ASP A 359 56.77 -2.00 47.27
N GLY A 360 56.26 -3.23 47.44
CA GLY A 360 55.27 -3.83 46.55
C GLY A 360 53.93 -3.07 46.54
N GLN A 361 53.46 -2.63 47.72
CA GLN A 361 52.23 -1.86 47.85
C GLN A 361 52.36 -0.47 47.22
N MET A 362 53.50 0.21 47.40
CA MET A 362 53.76 1.53 46.80
C MET A 362 53.81 1.45 45.26
N TYR A 363 54.42 0.39 44.71
CA TYR A 363 54.43 0.15 43.27
C TYR A 363 53.02 -0.13 42.72
N GLY A 364 52.22 -0.93 43.42
CA GLY A 364 50.83 -1.21 43.06
C GLY A 364 49.97 0.05 43.01
N LEU A 365 50.10 0.91 44.03
CA LEU A 365 49.38 2.18 44.12
C LEU A 365 49.71 3.12 42.95
N GLN A 366 51.00 3.26 42.61
CA GLN A 366 51.45 4.12 41.51
C GLN A 366 50.97 3.64 40.14
N ASN A 367 50.85 2.33 39.94
CA ASN A 367 50.37 1.78 38.68
C ASN A 367 48.85 1.96 38.52
N VAL A 368 48.09 1.78 39.61
CA VAL A 368 46.64 2.01 39.63
C VAL A 368 46.31 3.48 39.38
N SER A 369 47.02 4.42 40.01
CA SER A 369 46.81 5.86 39.78
C SER A 369 47.03 6.24 38.32
N LYS A 370 48.15 5.82 37.72
CA LYS A 370 48.47 6.06 36.30
C LYS A 370 47.46 5.40 35.34
N GLN A 371 46.95 4.22 35.70
CA GLN A 371 45.95 3.52 34.89
C GLN A 371 44.60 4.25 34.89
N ILE A 372 44.17 4.76 36.05
CA ILE A 372 42.94 5.54 36.19
C ILE A 372 43.04 6.84 35.39
N GLU A 373 44.17 7.55 35.48
CA GLU A 373 44.38 8.81 34.74
C GLU A 373 44.31 8.61 33.22
N ARG A 374 44.97 7.57 32.70
CA ARG A 374 44.95 7.25 31.26
C ARG A 374 43.56 6.84 30.76
N GLN A 375 42.82 6.03 31.51
CA GLN A 375 41.49 5.59 31.09
C GLN A 375 40.47 6.74 31.10
N LEU A 376 40.58 7.68 32.03
CA LEU A 376 39.72 8.86 32.10
C LEU A 376 39.99 9.87 30.97
N GLN A 377 41.24 9.98 30.49
CA GLN A 377 41.59 10.87 29.38
C GLN A 377 41.20 10.30 28.01
N LEU A 378 41.15 8.97 27.83
CA LEU A 378 41.05 8.36 26.50
C LEU A 378 39.67 7.82 26.12
N ASN A 379 38.74 7.57 27.05
CA ASN A 379 37.47 6.87 26.73
C ASN A 379 36.22 7.57 27.27
N LEU A 380 35.98 8.83 26.91
CA LEU A 380 34.66 9.47 27.06
C LEU A 380 33.93 9.50 25.71
N HIS A 381 33.63 8.31 25.18
CA HIS A 381 32.65 8.16 24.11
C HIS A 381 31.31 7.77 24.74
N PHE A 382 30.46 8.76 24.97
CA PHE A 382 29.04 8.47 25.21
C PHE A 382 28.39 8.16 23.87
N GLN A 383 27.94 6.92 23.73
CA GLN A 383 27.00 6.57 22.67
C GLN A 383 25.67 7.18 23.09
N ALA A 384 25.25 8.25 22.40
CA ALA A 384 23.87 8.69 22.47
C ALA A 384 23.02 7.46 22.17
N VAL A 385 22.13 7.09 23.09
CA VAL A 385 21.08 6.12 22.77
C VAL A 385 20.27 6.81 21.69
N GLU A 386 20.58 6.49 20.42
CA GLU A 386 19.72 6.84 19.30
C GLU A 386 18.33 6.40 19.72
N GLN A 387 17.37 7.32 19.60
CA GLN A 387 15.95 7.01 19.81
C GLN A 387 15.71 5.65 19.17
N PRO A 388 15.11 4.67 19.88
CA PRO A 388 14.86 3.37 19.25
C PRO A 388 14.15 3.68 17.95
N GLU A 389 14.82 3.39 16.83
CA GLU A 389 14.18 3.45 15.53
C GLU A 389 12.94 2.60 15.71
N ILE A 390 11.78 3.25 15.69
CA ILE A 390 10.52 2.52 15.68
C ILE A 390 10.63 1.72 14.41
N GLU A 391 10.92 0.42 14.55
CA GLU A 391 11.23 -0.49 13.46
C GLU A 391 10.31 -0.21 12.29
N GLN A 392 10.88 0.28 11.18
CA GLN A 392 10.28 0.45 9.86
C GLN A 392 8.74 0.39 9.82
N GLY A 393 8.08 1.34 10.48
CA GLY A 393 6.72 1.69 10.13
C GLY A 393 6.82 2.56 8.89
N TYR A 394 6.21 2.15 7.77
CA TYR A 394 6.03 3.03 6.61
C TYR A 394 5.71 4.45 7.10
N SER A 395 6.43 5.46 6.61
CA SER A 395 6.06 6.83 6.93
C SER A 395 4.61 7.01 6.53
N THR A 396 3.78 7.58 7.41
CA THR A 396 2.33 7.73 7.14
C THR A 396 2.05 8.44 5.81
N SER A 397 2.99 9.29 5.35
CA SER A 397 2.96 9.91 4.03
C SER A 397 3.26 8.95 2.87
N GLN A 398 4.19 8.00 3.04
CA GLN A 398 4.48 6.98 2.04
C GLN A 398 3.28 6.03 1.86
N LEU A 399 2.70 5.55 2.96
CA LEU A 399 1.52 4.70 2.95
C LEU A 399 0.33 5.37 2.25
N HIS A 400 0.11 6.66 2.51
CA HIS A 400 -0.91 7.44 1.83
C HIS A 400 -0.67 7.50 0.31
N SER A 401 0.56 7.76 -0.11
CA SER A 401 0.92 7.87 -1.53
C SER A 401 0.77 6.55 -2.29
N GLU A 402 1.13 5.42 -1.68
CA GLU A 402 0.95 4.09 -2.27
C GLU A 402 -0.53 3.73 -2.43
N LEU A 403 -1.34 3.95 -1.38
CA LEU A 403 -2.78 3.66 -1.44
C LEU A 403 -3.52 4.56 -2.44
N GLU A 404 -3.16 5.85 -2.54
CA GLU A 404 -3.72 6.72 -3.58
C GLU A 404 -3.34 6.25 -4.99
N HIS A 405 -2.09 5.78 -5.16
CA HIS A 405 -1.61 5.28 -6.44
C HIS A 405 -2.39 4.03 -6.88
N ASP A 406 -2.65 3.09 -5.96
CA ASP A 406 -3.44 1.89 -6.24
C ASP A 406 -4.89 2.20 -6.62
N VAL A 407 -5.51 3.18 -5.95
CA VAL A 407 -6.85 3.66 -6.30
C VAL A 407 -6.86 4.29 -7.70
N LYS A 408 -5.85 5.09 -8.03
CA LYS A 408 -5.70 5.68 -9.37
C LYS A 408 -5.51 4.60 -10.44
N ILE A 409 -4.70 3.57 -10.17
CA ILE A 409 -4.56 2.42 -11.09
C ILE A 409 -5.91 1.77 -11.35
N LEU A 410 -6.69 1.51 -10.29
CA LEU A 410 -8.01 0.89 -10.44
C LEU A 410 -8.98 1.76 -11.26
N GLN A 411 -8.95 3.08 -11.07
CA GLN A 411 -9.74 4.01 -11.88
C GLN A 411 -9.31 4.02 -13.36
N VAL A 412 -8.00 4.02 -13.63
CA VAL A 412 -7.45 3.92 -15.00
C VAL A 412 -7.83 2.59 -15.65
N PHE A 413 -7.76 1.50 -14.90
CA PHE A 413 -8.19 0.17 -15.37
C PHE A 413 -9.67 0.16 -15.75
N LEU A 414 -10.56 0.71 -14.92
CA LEU A 414 -11.99 0.82 -15.24
C LEU A 414 -12.26 1.73 -16.44
N GLY A 415 -11.52 2.84 -16.57
CA GLY A 415 -11.59 3.71 -17.74
C GLY A 415 -11.23 2.97 -19.02
N THR A 416 -10.13 2.21 -18.98
CA THR A 416 -9.66 1.37 -20.09
C THR A 416 -10.67 0.26 -20.40
N PHE A 417 -11.24 -0.36 -19.38
CA PHE A 417 -12.27 -1.39 -19.52
C PHE A 417 -13.55 -0.85 -20.19
N ASN A 418 -13.97 0.38 -19.86
CA ASN A 418 -15.11 1.02 -20.54
C ASN A 418 -14.83 1.24 -22.04
N LEU A 419 -13.61 1.60 -22.44
CA LEU A 419 -13.24 1.70 -23.86
C LEU A 419 -13.35 0.34 -24.58
N VAL A 420 -12.96 -0.75 -23.90
CA VAL A 420 -13.14 -2.11 -24.42
C VAL A 420 -14.64 -2.44 -24.57
N LEU A 421 -15.47 -2.05 -23.61
CA LEU A 421 -16.92 -2.23 -23.70
C LEU A 421 -17.51 -1.47 -24.91
N ASP A 422 -17.09 -0.24 -25.17
CA ASP A 422 -17.54 0.53 -26.34
C ASP A 422 -17.17 -0.20 -27.65
N PHE A 423 -15.96 -0.75 -27.75
CA PHE A 423 -15.57 -1.58 -28.90
C PHE A 423 -16.47 -2.84 -29.05
N VAL A 424 -16.81 -3.49 -27.92
CA VAL A 424 -17.70 -4.65 -27.90
C VAL A 424 -19.13 -4.29 -28.35
N VAL A 425 -19.66 -3.11 -27.99
CA VAL A 425 -20.98 -2.62 -28.47
C VAL A 425 -21.00 -2.51 -30.00
N VAL A 426 -19.92 -2.01 -30.58
CA VAL A 426 -19.79 -1.83 -32.03
C VAL A 426 -19.76 -3.17 -32.74
N LEU A 427 -18.98 -4.12 -32.21
CA LEU A 427 -18.96 -5.49 -32.72
C LEU A 427 -20.35 -6.14 -32.64
N PHE A 428 -21.05 -6.05 -31.50
CA PHE A 428 -22.40 -6.60 -31.38
C PHE A 428 -23.38 -5.95 -32.35
N THR A 429 -23.31 -4.63 -32.54
CA THR A 429 -24.15 -3.92 -33.52
C THR A 429 -23.89 -4.42 -34.93
N TYR A 430 -22.61 -4.59 -35.32
CA TYR A 430 -22.23 -5.19 -36.60
C TYR A 430 -22.75 -6.63 -36.74
N TYR A 431 -22.60 -7.46 -35.71
CA TYR A 431 -23.09 -8.85 -35.72
C TYR A 431 -24.62 -8.93 -35.85
N ILE A 432 -25.36 -8.07 -35.14
CA ILE A 432 -26.82 -7.96 -35.25
C ILE A 432 -27.19 -7.61 -36.70
N PHE A 433 -26.58 -6.55 -37.25
CA PHE A 433 -26.86 -6.13 -38.62
C PHE A 433 -26.52 -7.22 -39.64
N LYS A 434 -25.35 -7.85 -39.53
CA LYS A 434 -24.92 -8.98 -40.39
C LYS A 434 -25.91 -10.14 -40.33
N ASN A 435 -26.37 -10.50 -39.13
CA ASN A 435 -27.34 -11.58 -38.95
C ASN A 435 -28.73 -11.24 -39.53
N CYS A 436 -29.14 -9.97 -39.42
CA CYS A 436 -30.36 -9.46 -40.04
C CYS A 436 -30.28 -9.49 -41.57
N VAL A 437 -29.15 -9.04 -42.16
CA VAL A 437 -28.92 -9.12 -43.62
C VAL A 437 -28.95 -10.58 -44.09
N LYS A 438 -28.26 -11.49 -43.39
CA LYS A 438 -28.28 -12.92 -43.68
C LYS A 438 -29.70 -13.49 -43.60
N THR A 439 -30.46 -13.12 -42.57
CA THR A 439 -31.86 -13.54 -42.41
C THR A 439 -32.74 -13.06 -43.56
N THR A 440 -32.60 -11.80 -43.96
CA THR A 440 -33.35 -11.21 -45.09
C THR A 440 -32.99 -11.92 -46.40
N LEU A 441 -31.71 -12.17 -46.66
CA LEU A 441 -31.26 -12.88 -47.85
C LEU A 441 -31.75 -14.33 -47.88
N SER A 442 -31.64 -15.06 -46.78
CA SER A 442 -32.18 -16.43 -46.69
C SER A 442 -33.69 -16.46 -46.90
N TYR A 443 -34.44 -15.47 -46.40
CA TYR A 443 -35.88 -15.34 -46.64
C TYR A 443 -36.24 -15.14 -48.13
N LEU A 444 -35.40 -14.39 -48.85
CA LEU A 444 -35.59 -14.08 -50.26
C LEU A 444 -35.12 -15.20 -51.20
N ASN A 445 -34.06 -15.92 -50.85
CA ASN A 445 -33.45 -16.93 -51.71
C ASN A 445 -34.05 -18.32 -51.44
N ASP A 446 -34.23 -18.71 -50.17
CA ASP A 446 -34.76 -20.02 -49.79
C ASP A 446 -36.26 -19.93 -49.46
N ILE A 447 -37.08 -20.77 -50.10
CA ILE A 447 -38.54 -20.82 -49.90
C ILE A 447 -38.89 -21.61 -48.63
N GLU A 448 -38.06 -22.58 -48.25
CA GLU A 448 -38.26 -23.45 -47.09
C GLU A 448 -37.75 -22.83 -45.78
N PHE A 449 -36.87 -21.83 -45.88
CA PHE A 449 -36.31 -21.12 -44.73
C PHE A 449 -37.39 -20.71 -43.72
N ARG A 450 -37.43 -21.35 -42.54
CA ARG A 450 -38.42 -21.11 -41.46
C ARG A 450 -39.88 -21.08 -41.94
N ASN A 451 -40.22 -21.83 -42.99
CA ASN A 451 -41.56 -21.87 -43.57
C ASN A 451 -42.36 -23.08 -43.05
N SER A 452 -42.85 -22.99 -41.82
CA SER A 452 -43.59 -24.08 -41.16
C SER A 452 -44.91 -23.63 -40.52
N PHE A 453 -45.44 -22.49 -40.96
CA PHE A 453 -46.54 -21.83 -40.29
C PHE A 453 -47.84 -21.86 -41.11
N THR A 454 -48.93 -22.31 -40.49
CA THR A 454 -50.27 -22.31 -41.07
C THR A 454 -50.96 -20.97 -40.84
N THR A 455 -50.89 -20.08 -41.83
CA THR A 455 -51.51 -18.75 -41.76
C THR A 455 -53.00 -18.80 -42.13
N PRO A 456 -53.81 -17.77 -41.82
CA PRO A 456 -55.20 -17.69 -42.30
C PRO A 456 -55.32 -17.71 -43.84
N TYR A 457 -54.27 -17.28 -44.56
CA TYR A 457 -54.24 -17.36 -46.02
C TYR A 457 -54.07 -18.81 -46.52
N PHE A 458 -53.34 -19.65 -45.78
CA PHE A 458 -53.20 -21.08 -46.06
C PHE A 458 -54.58 -21.75 -46.11
N TRP A 459 -55.42 -21.52 -45.10
CA TRP A 459 -56.75 -22.11 -45.02
C TRP A 459 -57.73 -21.53 -46.05
N ARG A 460 -57.55 -20.28 -46.47
CA ARG A 460 -58.31 -19.71 -47.59
C ARG A 460 -58.02 -20.39 -48.93
N ILE A 461 -56.77 -20.86 -49.14
CA ILE A 461 -56.43 -21.63 -50.35
C ILE A 461 -57.17 -22.98 -50.33
N ASP A 462 -57.20 -23.63 -49.16
CA ASP A 462 -57.87 -24.92 -48.97
C ASP A 462 -59.39 -24.82 -49.19
N ALA A 463 -60.04 -23.86 -48.54
CA ALA A 463 -61.48 -23.60 -48.69
C ALA A 463 -61.86 -23.35 -50.16
N LYS A 464 -61.10 -22.49 -50.85
CA LYS A 464 -61.35 -22.20 -52.27
C LYS A 464 -61.17 -23.43 -53.16
N ARG A 465 -60.20 -24.31 -52.86
CA ARG A 465 -60.01 -25.55 -53.63
C ARG A 465 -61.15 -26.54 -53.40
N ASN A 466 -61.66 -26.59 -52.18
CA ASN A 466 -62.82 -27.39 -51.82
C ASN A 466 -64.08 -26.91 -52.57
N GLU A 467 -64.32 -25.59 -52.61
CA GLU A 467 -65.42 -24.98 -53.39
C GLU A 467 -65.31 -25.29 -54.90
N MET A 468 -64.09 -25.35 -55.43
CA MET A 468 -63.84 -25.71 -56.84
C MET A 468 -63.88 -27.23 -57.11
N GLY A 469 -64.24 -28.07 -56.14
CA GLY A 469 -64.25 -29.54 -56.28
C GLY A 469 -62.87 -30.17 -56.52
N LYS A 470 -61.78 -29.47 -56.15
CA LYS A 470 -60.40 -29.98 -56.29
C LYS A 470 -59.95 -30.64 -55.00
N VAL A 471 -58.99 -31.58 -55.10
CA VAL A 471 -58.35 -32.20 -53.92
C VAL A 471 -57.86 -31.12 -52.95
N SER A 472 -58.35 -31.21 -51.71
CA SER A 472 -58.12 -30.32 -50.58
C SER A 472 -57.50 -31.08 -49.40
N LEU A 473 -56.84 -30.37 -48.49
CA LEU A 473 -56.22 -30.92 -47.28
C LEU A 473 -57.23 -31.08 -46.13
N GLY A 474 -58.22 -30.20 -45.97
CA GLY A 474 -59.17 -30.31 -44.85
C GLY A 474 -58.48 -30.39 -43.49
N LYS A 475 -58.91 -31.31 -42.61
CA LYS A 475 -58.30 -31.49 -41.29
C LYS A 475 -56.89 -32.09 -41.41
N LEU A 476 -55.90 -31.43 -40.79
CA LEU A 476 -54.52 -31.93 -40.71
C LEU A 476 -54.39 -33.02 -39.64
N HIS A 477 -53.88 -34.19 -40.02
CA HIS A 477 -53.64 -35.30 -39.09
C HIS A 477 -52.47 -35.00 -38.13
N LYS A 478 -52.52 -35.54 -36.91
CA LYS A 478 -51.45 -35.42 -35.91
C LYS A 478 -50.05 -35.84 -36.43
N PRO A 479 -49.88 -37.00 -37.13
CA PRO A 479 -48.59 -37.39 -37.69
C PRO A 479 -48.08 -36.42 -38.76
N GLU A 480 -48.95 -35.88 -39.62
CA GLU A 480 -48.58 -34.90 -40.65
C GLU A 480 -48.07 -33.60 -40.04
N LYS A 481 -48.75 -33.10 -38.99
CA LYS A 481 -48.30 -31.93 -38.23
C LYS A 481 -46.92 -32.16 -37.61
N LYS A 482 -46.65 -33.36 -37.09
CA LYS A 482 -45.36 -33.73 -36.48
C LYS A 482 -44.25 -33.85 -37.53
N HIS A 483 -44.51 -34.52 -38.65
CA HIS A 483 -43.53 -34.75 -39.73
C HIS A 483 -43.13 -33.43 -40.40
N ASN A 484 -44.11 -32.63 -40.82
CA ASN A 484 -43.86 -31.33 -41.44
C ASN A 484 -43.55 -30.22 -40.41
N LYS A 485 -43.56 -30.56 -39.11
CA LYS A 485 -43.31 -29.68 -37.96
C LYS A 485 -44.12 -28.37 -38.05
N VAL A 486 -45.38 -28.48 -38.42
CA VAL A 486 -46.28 -27.35 -38.73
C VAL A 486 -46.90 -26.80 -37.46
N ILE A 487 -46.88 -25.48 -37.32
CA ILE A 487 -47.43 -24.79 -36.15
C ILE A 487 -48.30 -23.60 -36.55
N SER A 488 -49.23 -23.20 -35.68
CA SER A 488 -49.94 -21.94 -35.86
C SER A 488 -49.00 -20.76 -35.51
N PRO A 489 -49.13 -19.59 -36.15
CA PRO A 489 -48.30 -18.43 -35.83
C PRO A 489 -48.29 -18.04 -34.34
N TYR A 490 -49.42 -18.26 -33.65
CA TYR A 490 -49.63 -18.00 -32.22
C TYR A 490 -49.43 -19.24 -31.32
N GLY A 491 -48.95 -20.35 -31.87
CA GLY A 491 -48.73 -21.58 -31.11
C GLY A 491 -47.47 -21.52 -30.24
N LEU A 492 -47.32 -22.53 -29.38
CA LEU A 492 -46.18 -22.72 -28.47
C LEU A 492 -44.81 -22.65 -29.17
N PRO A 493 -43.72 -22.35 -28.42
CA PRO A 493 -42.38 -22.27 -28.98
C PRO A 493 -41.86 -23.64 -29.45
N ARG A 494 -41.11 -23.62 -30.55
CA ARG A 494 -40.46 -24.82 -31.12
C ARG A 494 -39.20 -25.16 -30.34
N LYS A 495 -38.75 -26.42 -30.36
CA LYS A 495 -37.45 -26.85 -29.79
C LYS A 495 -36.26 -25.95 -30.15
N GLU A 496 -36.19 -25.48 -31.40
CA GLU A 496 -35.15 -24.54 -31.86
C GLU A 496 -35.28 -23.14 -31.24
N GLU A 497 -36.51 -22.67 -31.04
CA GLU A 497 -36.82 -21.40 -30.36
C GLU A 497 -36.55 -21.53 -28.86
N THR A 498 -36.96 -22.65 -28.24
CA THR A 498 -36.70 -22.98 -26.83
C THR A 498 -35.21 -23.06 -26.53
N LYS A 499 -34.40 -23.69 -27.40
CA LYS A 499 -32.94 -23.73 -27.22
C LYS A 499 -32.33 -22.32 -27.18
N LYS A 500 -32.85 -21.40 -28.00
CA LYS A 500 -32.42 -19.98 -27.97
C LYS A 500 -32.89 -19.28 -26.70
N MET A 501 -34.12 -19.53 -26.25
CA MET A 501 -34.64 -18.99 -24.98
C MET A 501 -33.80 -19.45 -23.79
N ILE A 502 -33.46 -20.74 -23.70
CA ILE A 502 -32.60 -21.29 -22.64
C ILE A 502 -31.21 -20.66 -22.68
N SER A 503 -30.59 -20.55 -23.87
CA SER A 503 -29.29 -19.89 -24.00
C SER A 503 -29.33 -18.42 -23.58
N SER A 504 -30.41 -17.71 -23.89
CA SER A 504 -30.61 -16.34 -23.42
C SER A 504 -30.87 -16.26 -21.91
N PHE A 505 -31.62 -17.21 -21.34
CA PHE A 505 -31.87 -17.28 -19.91
C PHE A 505 -30.59 -17.52 -19.11
N VAL A 506 -29.73 -18.45 -19.55
CA VAL A 506 -28.43 -18.71 -18.90
C VAL A 506 -27.56 -17.45 -18.89
N ARG A 507 -27.47 -16.74 -20.03
CA ARG A 507 -26.71 -15.48 -20.12
C ARG A 507 -27.28 -14.38 -19.20
N LEU A 508 -28.61 -14.28 -19.11
CA LEU A 508 -29.26 -13.33 -18.21
C LEU A 508 -28.99 -13.70 -16.75
N SER A 509 -29.13 -14.98 -16.39
CA SER A 509 -28.92 -15.46 -15.02
C SER A 509 -27.50 -15.18 -14.55
N LEU A 510 -26.49 -15.41 -15.39
CA LEU A 510 -25.10 -15.06 -15.09
C LEU A 510 -24.92 -13.55 -14.86
N LEU A 511 -25.54 -12.71 -15.71
CA LEU A 511 -25.45 -11.26 -15.56
C LEU A 511 -26.14 -10.77 -14.27
N VAL A 512 -27.32 -11.29 -13.97
CA VAL A 512 -28.06 -10.97 -12.73
C VAL A 512 -27.21 -11.35 -11.51
N PHE A 513 -26.58 -12.53 -11.53
CA PHE A 513 -25.71 -12.97 -10.44
C PHE A 513 -24.55 -12.00 -10.19
N VAL A 514 -23.86 -11.56 -11.24
CA VAL A 514 -22.77 -10.57 -11.12
C VAL A 514 -23.28 -9.24 -10.57
N VAL A 515 -24.41 -8.74 -11.09
CA VAL A 515 -25.01 -7.47 -10.63
C VAL A 515 -25.38 -7.55 -9.15
N VAL A 516 -26.01 -8.64 -8.72
CA VAL A 516 -26.41 -8.85 -7.32
C VAL A 516 -25.18 -8.90 -6.42
N ILE A 517 -24.12 -9.63 -6.79
CA ILE A 517 -22.88 -9.68 -6.00
C ILE A 517 -22.31 -8.28 -5.81
N VAL A 518 -22.16 -7.52 -6.88
CA VAL A 518 -21.56 -6.18 -6.82
C VAL A 518 -22.42 -5.23 -5.99
N MET A 519 -23.75 -5.29 -6.11
CA MET A 519 -24.64 -4.48 -5.26
C MET A 519 -24.56 -4.88 -3.78
N VAL A 520 -24.43 -6.17 -3.48
CA VAL A 520 -24.24 -6.67 -2.11
C VAL A 520 -22.91 -6.20 -1.55
N VAL A 521 -21.83 -6.27 -2.34
CA VAL A 521 -20.50 -5.76 -1.94
C VAL A 521 -20.55 -4.26 -1.66
N ASP A 522 -21.16 -3.47 -2.54
CA ASP A 522 -21.33 -2.02 -2.35
C ASP A 522 -22.09 -1.69 -1.06
N HIS A 523 -23.25 -2.34 -0.86
CA HIS A 523 -24.03 -2.14 0.35
C HIS A 523 -23.27 -2.58 1.62
N PHE A 524 -22.63 -3.75 1.59
CA PHE A 524 -21.89 -4.28 2.72
C PHE A 524 -20.70 -3.39 3.09
N TYR A 525 -19.94 -2.93 2.09
CA TYR A 525 -18.79 -2.07 2.30
C TYR A 525 -19.19 -0.69 2.86
N PHE A 526 -20.27 -0.10 2.33
CA PHE A 526 -20.87 1.10 2.92
C PHE A 526 -21.27 0.89 4.39
N ARG A 527 -21.93 -0.23 4.71
CA ARG A 527 -22.36 -0.53 6.09
C ARG A 527 -21.19 -0.72 7.03
N LEU A 528 -20.12 -1.39 6.59
CA LEU A 528 -18.88 -1.51 7.37
C LEU A 528 -18.29 -0.13 7.70
N LEU A 529 -18.13 0.74 6.71
CA LEU A 529 -17.61 2.08 6.93
C LEU A 529 -18.51 2.93 7.83
N GLN A 530 -19.83 2.80 7.67
CA GLN A 530 -20.78 3.49 8.54
C GLN A 530 -20.61 3.08 10.01
N ILE A 531 -20.38 1.79 10.29
CA ILE A 531 -20.11 1.29 11.64
C ILE A 531 -18.82 1.89 12.19
N VAL A 532 -17.75 1.91 11.38
CA VAL A 532 -16.45 2.50 11.75
C VAL A 532 -16.59 3.99 12.06
N VAL A 533 -17.32 4.76 11.25
CA VAL A 533 -17.53 6.20 11.48
C VAL A 533 -18.38 6.46 12.72
N THR A 534 -19.42 5.66 12.95
CA THR A 534 -20.34 5.85 14.08
C THR A 534 -19.67 5.49 15.41
N HIS A 535 -18.86 4.43 15.46
CA HIS A 535 -18.24 3.93 16.69
C HIS A 535 -16.76 4.30 16.84
N GLY A 536 -16.12 4.86 15.81
CA GLY A 536 -14.71 5.23 15.78
C GLY A 536 -14.38 6.57 16.46
N LYS A 537 -15.37 7.22 17.09
CA LYS A 537 -15.16 8.46 17.84
C LYS A 537 -14.34 8.16 19.10
N ILE A 538 -13.09 8.61 19.11
CA ILE A 538 -12.18 8.49 20.25
C ILE A 538 -11.92 9.90 20.79
N LEU A 539 -12.52 10.24 21.92
CA LEU A 539 -12.16 11.41 22.71
C LEU A 539 -11.11 10.98 23.74
N ARG A 540 -9.86 11.41 23.57
CA ARG A 540 -8.78 11.14 24.54
C ARG A 540 -8.24 12.47 25.06
N SER A 541 -8.69 12.85 26.25
CA SER A 541 -8.03 13.87 27.06
C SER A 541 -6.78 13.25 27.67
N GLN A 542 -5.59 13.68 27.25
CA GLN A 542 -4.34 13.25 27.88
C GLN A 542 -3.94 14.28 28.92
N LYS A 543 -4.10 13.90 30.19
CA LYS A 543 -3.56 14.60 31.34
C LYS A 543 -2.41 13.77 31.91
N GLY A 544 -1.20 14.29 31.87
CA GLY A 544 -0.02 13.63 32.39
C GLY A 544 1.03 14.63 32.83
N GLY A 545 1.41 14.55 34.11
CA GLY A 545 2.53 15.31 34.68
C GLY A 545 3.67 14.36 35.01
N ASN A 546 4.90 14.76 34.70
CA ASN A 546 6.09 14.02 35.10
C ASN A 546 7.07 14.97 35.82
N SER A 547 7.40 14.63 37.06
CA SER A 547 8.34 15.38 37.87
C SER A 547 9.46 14.48 38.38
N LEU A 548 10.71 14.84 38.11
CA LEU A 548 11.90 14.12 38.57
C LEU A 548 12.68 15.00 39.55
N ASN A 549 12.91 14.47 40.75
CA ASN A 549 13.75 15.07 41.79
C ASN A 549 14.72 14.01 42.31
N ILE A 550 16.03 14.23 42.13
CA ILE A 550 17.08 13.29 42.55
C ILE A 550 17.79 13.85 43.78
N VAL A 551 17.65 13.15 44.90
CA VAL A 551 18.31 13.48 46.17
C VAL A 551 19.37 12.42 46.49
N VAL A 552 20.63 12.83 46.55
CA VAL A 552 21.75 11.94 46.89
C VAL A 552 21.98 12.01 48.40
N ASN A 553 21.92 10.86 49.08
CA ASN A 553 22.17 10.72 50.52
C ASN A 553 23.60 10.20 50.80
N GLY A 554 24.23 10.66 51.88
CA GLY A 554 25.58 10.24 52.31
C GLY A 554 26.62 11.38 52.37
N SER A 555 27.54 11.33 53.31
CA SER A 555 28.63 12.32 53.44
C SER A 555 29.94 11.75 52.91
N GLY A 556 30.60 12.45 52.00
CA GLY A 556 31.87 12.02 51.42
C GLY A 556 32.10 12.62 50.04
N ALA A 557 33.35 12.61 49.60
CA ALA A 557 33.79 13.23 48.34
C ALA A 557 33.00 12.72 47.11
N VAL A 558 32.71 11.41 47.07
CA VAL A 558 31.92 10.77 45.99
C VAL A 558 30.45 11.20 46.04
N ALA A 559 29.86 11.32 47.23
CA ALA A 559 28.48 11.77 47.39
C ALA A 559 28.31 13.24 47.00
N GLU A 560 29.32 14.07 47.25
CA GLU A 560 29.36 15.47 46.84
C GLU A 560 29.51 15.63 45.31
N LEU A 561 30.33 14.78 44.68
CA LEU A 561 30.41 14.72 43.22
C LEU A 561 29.07 14.31 42.59
N LEU A 562 28.43 13.27 43.12
CA LEU A 562 27.12 12.82 42.63
C LEU A 562 26.04 13.88 42.85
N ARG A 563 26.05 14.62 43.96
CA ARG A 563 25.14 15.77 44.15
C ARG A 563 25.39 16.84 43.10
N ASN A 564 26.64 17.23 42.89
CA ASN A 564 26.99 18.27 41.94
C ASN A 564 26.70 17.88 40.47
N VAL A 565 26.69 16.59 40.15
CA VAL A 565 26.38 16.06 38.81
C VAL A 565 24.89 15.77 38.63
N LEU A 566 24.16 15.35 39.67
CA LEU A 566 22.78 14.85 39.56
C LEU A 566 21.71 15.79 40.14
N GLN A 567 22.06 16.98 40.64
CA GLN A 567 21.10 17.94 41.17
C GLN A 567 20.22 18.54 40.05
N PHE A 568 19.10 17.89 39.79
CA PHE A 568 18.15 18.26 38.76
C PHE A 568 16.70 18.15 39.25
N ASN A 569 15.96 19.24 39.06
CA ASN A 569 14.51 19.29 39.28
C ASN A 569 13.86 19.55 37.92
N TYR A 570 13.04 18.60 37.48
CA TYR A 570 12.24 18.69 36.26
C TYR A 570 10.78 18.53 36.59
N SER A 571 9.92 19.32 35.98
CA SER A 571 8.47 19.17 36.04
C SER A 571 7.91 19.56 34.68
N LYS A 572 7.19 18.64 34.04
CA LYS A 572 6.48 18.90 32.77
C LYS A 572 5.08 18.32 32.86
N ASP A 573 4.09 19.18 32.67
CA ASP A 573 2.68 18.83 32.63
C ASP A 573 2.16 18.95 31.21
N LEU A 574 1.48 17.91 30.74
CA LEU A 574 0.77 17.86 29.46
C LEU A 574 -0.72 17.75 29.74
N ASP A 575 -1.48 18.77 29.35
CA ASP A 575 -2.94 18.73 29.26
C ASP A 575 -3.31 19.05 27.81
N THR A 576 -3.58 18.01 27.01
CA THR A 576 -3.96 18.19 25.61
C THR A 576 -5.07 17.23 25.24
N ASP A 577 -6.17 17.81 24.75
CA ASP A 577 -7.30 17.05 24.21
C ASP A 577 -7.04 16.70 22.75
N LEU A 578 -6.89 15.39 22.46
CA LEU A 578 -6.81 14.89 21.08
C LEU A 578 -8.17 14.29 20.71
N ASP A 579 -8.84 14.92 19.75
CA ASP A 579 -10.07 14.42 19.11
C ASP A 579 -9.77 13.88 17.71
N ASN A 580 -10.47 12.82 17.33
CA ASN A 580 -10.36 12.12 16.05
C ASN A 580 -11.49 12.48 15.06
N LEU A 581 -12.38 13.41 15.42
CA LEU A 581 -13.56 13.74 14.61
C LEU A 581 -13.23 14.21 13.18
N HIS A 582 -12.07 14.86 12.99
CA HIS A 582 -11.61 15.31 11.68
C HIS A 582 -11.28 14.14 10.72
N CYS A 583 -10.91 12.98 11.25
CA CYS A 583 -10.57 11.81 10.44
C CYS A 583 -11.80 11.04 9.94
N LEU A 584 -12.97 11.23 10.56
CA LEU A 584 -14.17 10.41 10.31
C LEU A 584 -15.06 11.05 9.23
N THR A 585 -14.67 10.89 7.97
CA THR A 585 -15.46 11.31 6.80
C THR A 585 -16.64 10.37 6.56
N GLN A 586 -17.78 10.92 6.15
CA GLN A 586 -19.00 10.15 5.91
C GLN A 586 -18.90 9.31 4.63
N PRO A 587 -19.26 8.01 4.66
CA PRO A 587 -19.22 7.16 3.48
C PRO A 587 -20.41 7.44 2.53
N ASN A 588 -20.21 7.15 1.24
CA ASN A 588 -21.22 7.33 0.20
C ASN A 588 -22.20 6.15 0.17
N ALA A 589 -23.48 6.45 0.41
CA ALA A 589 -24.54 5.45 0.38
C ALA A 589 -24.85 4.99 -1.06
N PRO A 590 -25.23 3.71 -1.26
CA PRO A 590 -25.62 3.20 -2.57
C PRO A 590 -26.87 3.91 -3.09
N ASN A 591 -26.79 4.39 -4.34
CA ASN A 591 -27.91 5.07 -5.02
C ASN A 591 -28.97 4.06 -5.49
N TRP A 592 -29.91 3.71 -4.61
CA TRP A 592 -30.96 2.74 -4.91
C TRP A 592 -31.88 3.12 -6.08
N THR A 593 -32.17 4.41 -6.27
CA THR A 593 -32.96 4.91 -7.41
C THR A 593 -32.24 4.71 -8.73
N PHE A 594 -30.94 5.03 -8.79
CA PHE A 594 -30.10 4.76 -9.96
C PHE A 594 -30.04 3.26 -10.26
N ASN A 595 -29.77 2.43 -9.24
CA ASN A 595 -29.69 0.99 -9.38
C ASN A 595 -31.02 0.37 -9.85
N ALA A 596 -32.15 0.87 -9.37
CA ALA A 596 -33.48 0.40 -9.81
C ALA A 596 -33.72 0.69 -11.30
N TRP A 597 -33.48 1.92 -11.75
CA TRP A 597 -33.78 2.32 -13.13
C TRP A 597 -32.75 1.83 -14.16
N TYR A 598 -31.46 1.89 -13.85
CA TYR A 598 -30.39 1.64 -14.81
C TYR A 598 -29.80 0.22 -14.76
N LEU A 599 -29.97 -0.51 -13.65
CA LEU A 599 -29.55 -1.91 -13.54
C LEU A 599 -30.76 -2.84 -13.59
N MET A 600 -31.71 -2.70 -12.66
CA MET A 600 -32.86 -3.61 -12.56
C MET A 600 -33.84 -3.45 -13.73
N GLY A 601 -34.12 -2.22 -14.16
CA GLY A 601 -35.01 -1.94 -15.31
C GLY A 601 -34.60 -2.70 -16.58
N PRO A 602 -33.35 -2.56 -17.07
CA PRO A 602 -32.86 -3.30 -18.23
C PRO A 602 -32.84 -4.82 -18.02
N LEU A 603 -32.53 -5.32 -16.83
CA LEU A 603 -32.55 -6.76 -16.53
C LEU A 603 -33.97 -7.34 -16.64
N ILE A 604 -34.97 -6.63 -16.10
CA ILE A 604 -36.38 -6.99 -16.24
C ILE A 604 -36.81 -6.90 -17.72
N ALA A 605 -36.38 -5.87 -18.44
CA ALA A 605 -36.65 -5.74 -19.87
C ALA A 605 -36.03 -6.89 -20.68
N MET A 606 -34.79 -7.34 -20.36
CA MET A 606 -34.20 -8.53 -20.96
C MET A 606 -35.03 -9.77 -20.69
N PHE A 607 -35.45 -9.98 -19.44
CA PHE A 607 -36.25 -11.14 -19.06
C PHE A 607 -37.56 -11.18 -19.84
N LEU A 608 -38.31 -10.08 -19.86
CA LEU A 608 -39.62 -10.01 -20.51
C LEU A 608 -39.50 -10.04 -22.04
N LEU A 609 -38.68 -9.19 -22.64
CA LEU A 609 -38.64 -9.01 -24.10
C LEU A 609 -37.78 -10.08 -24.80
N GLN A 610 -36.64 -10.46 -24.21
CA GLN A 610 -35.65 -11.29 -24.88
C GLN A 610 -35.77 -12.78 -24.53
N VAL A 611 -36.10 -13.11 -23.27
CA VAL A 611 -36.29 -14.49 -22.83
C VAL A 611 -37.72 -14.93 -23.06
N PHE A 612 -38.70 -14.26 -22.44
CA PHE A 612 -40.11 -14.70 -22.49
C PHE A 612 -40.74 -14.42 -23.85
N LEU A 613 -40.70 -13.17 -24.32
CA LEU A 613 -41.30 -12.75 -25.61
C LEU A 613 -40.34 -12.90 -26.81
N GLY A 614 -39.13 -13.43 -26.62
CA GLY A 614 -38.12 -13.49 -27.68
C GLY A 614 -38.57 -14.27 -28.92
N PHE A 615 -39.35 -15.34 -28.75
CA PHE A 615 -39.91 -16.11 -29.87
C PHE A 615 -41.01 -15.33 -30.61
N VAL A 616 -41.81 -14.55 -29.88
CA VAL A 616 -42.86 -13.67 -30.45
C VAL A 616 -42.20 -12.60 -31.31
N VAL A 617 -41.12 -11.98 -30.82
CA VAL A 617 -40.35 -10.97 -31.58
C VAL A 617 -39.80 -11.56 -32.88
N GLN A 618 -39.21 -12.77 -32.83
CA GLN A 618 -38.69 -13.41 -34.05
C GLN A 618 -39.78 -13.72 -35.08
N ARG A 619 -40.97 -14.16 -34.62
CA ARG A 619 -42.12 -14.40 -35.50
C ARG A 619 -42.70 -13.09 -36.04
N PHE A 620 -42.77 -12.05 -35.22
CA PHE A 620 -43.20 -10.71 -35.62
C PHE A 620 -42.31 -10.16 -36.74
N VAL A 621 -40.98 -10.26 -36.62
CA VAL A 621 -40.04 -9.85 -37.68
C VAL A 621 -40.29 -10.63 -38.97
N LEU A 622 -40.52 -11.95 -38.89
CA LEU A 622 -40.73 -12.80 -40.06
C LEU A 622 -42.04 -12.49 -40.80
N PHE A 623 -43.15 -12.29 -40.07
CA PHE A 623 -44.48 -12.11 -40.66
C PHE A 623 -44.83 -10.67 -40.95
N PHE A 624 -44.52 -9.77 -40.02
CA PHE A 624 -44.89 -8.36 -40.14
C PHE A 624 -43.83 -7.61 -40.93
N VAL A 625 -42.59 -7.56 -40.45
CA VAL A 625 -41.53 -6.77 -41.09
C VAL A 625 -41.19 -7.30 -42.50
N LEU A 626 -40.78 -8.57 -42.60
CA LEU A 626 -40.42 -9.16 -43.90
C LEU A 626 -41.65 -9.46 -44.77
N GLY A 627 -42.80 -9.77 -44.18
CA GLY A 627 -44.03 -10.06 -44.92
C GLY A 627 -44.66 -8.82 -45.55
N LEU A 628 -44.64 -7.67 -44.86
CA LEU A 628 -45.10 -6.39 -45.42
C LEU A 628 -44.15 -5.86 -46.49
N MET A 629 -42.83 -6.00 -46.29
CA MET A 629 -41.83 -5.52 -47.24
C MET A 629 -41.80 -6.36 -48.53
N PHE A 630 -41.97 -7.68 -48.42
CA PHE A 630 -41.91 -8.62 -49.55
C PHE A 630 -43.20 -9.45 -49.68
N PRO A 631 -44.35 -8.83 -50.04
CA PRO A 631 -45.65 -9.49 -50.04
C PRO A 631 -45.76 -10.58 -51.11
N ARG A 632 -45.03 -10.45 -52.23
CA ARG A 632 -44.98 -11.49 -53.28
C ARG A 632 -44.29 -12.76 -52.77
N ARG A 633 -43.16 -12.60 -52.08
CA ARG A 633 -42.40 -13.71 -51.50
C ARG A 633 -43.16 -14.37 -50.35
N ALA A 634 -43.80 -13.59 -49.48
CA ALA A 634 -44.63 -14.11 -48.39
C ALA A 634 -45.75 -15.03 -48.91
N LYS A 635 -46.44 -14.63 -49.99
CA LYS A 635 -47.48 -15.46 -50.62
C LYS A 635 -46.91 -16.72 -51.26
N ALA A 636 -45.78 -16.62 -51.98
CA ALA A 636 -45.14 -17.77 -52.61
C ALA A 636 -44.73 -18.83 -51.57
N ARG A 637 -44.21 -18.42 -50.40
CA ARG A 637 -43.87 -19.32 -49.30
C ARG A 637 -45.09 -20.08 -48.76
N ILE A 638 -46.22 -19.40 -48.56
CA ILE A 638 -47.45 -20.06 -48.08
C ILE A 638 -48.00 -21.04 -49.12
N ILE A 639 -47.99 -20.68 -50.40
CA ILE A 639 -48.44 -21.56 -51.50
C ILE A 639 -47.52 -22.79 -51.61
N HIS A 640 -46.20 -22.60 -51.51
CA HIS A 640 -45.25 -23.70 -51.55
C HIS A 640 -45.46 -24.67 -50.39
N LEU A 641 -45.67 -24.16 -49.16
CA LEU A 641 -45.97 -25.00 -48.00
C LEU A 641 -47.28 -25.79 -48.17
N TYR A 642 -48.32 -25.15 -48.73
CA TYR A 642 -49.59 -25.80 -49.05
C TYR A 642 -49.41 -26.93 -50.07
N ASN A 643 -48.73 -26.65 -51.18
CA ASN A 643 -48.47 -27.64 -52.21
C ASN A 643 -47.61 -28.78 -51.67
N LYS A 644 -46.57 -28.49 -50.88
CA LYS A 644 -45.71 -29.51 -50.26
C LYS A 644 -46.51 -30.48 -49.38
N MET A 645 -47.42 -29.96 -48.56
CA MET A 645 -48.29 -30.81 -47.74
C MET A 645 -49.31 -31.59 -48.57
N LEU A 646 -49.90 -30.96 -49.59
CA LEU A 646 -50.87 -31.62 -50.47
C LEU A 646 -50.22 -32.76 -51.27
N PHE A 647 -49.06 -32.51 -51.88
CA PHE A 647 -48.29 -33.54 -52.59
C PHE A 647 -47.85 -34.66 -51.64
N GLY A 648 -47.42 -34.32 -50.42
CA GLY A 648 -47.09 -35.30 -49.39
C GLY A 648 -48.26 -36.25 -49.11
N ARG A 649 -49.48 -35.73 -48.96
CA ARG A 649 -50.67 -36.56 -48.73
C ARG A 649 -51.04 -37.41 -49.94
N VAL A 650 -51.11 -36.81 -51.13
CA VAL A 650 -51.44 -37.56 -52.36
C VAL A 650 -50.46 -38.71 -52.61
N ASN A 651 -49.17 -38.50 -52.33
CA ASN A 651 -48.18 -39.55 -52.45
C ASN A 651 -48.34 -40.63 -51.37
N LEU A 652 -48.64 -40.26 -50.12
CA LEU A 652 -48.95 -41.23 -49.05
C LEU A 652 -50.20 -42.06 -49.38
N ASP A 653 -51.25 -41.43 -49.89
CA ASP A 653 -52.48 -42.11 -50.30
C ASP A 653 -52.21 -43.10 -51.43
N LYS A 654 -51.44 -42.69 -52.46
CA LYS A 654 -51.00 -43.57 -53.55
C LYS A 654 -50.17 -44.76 -53.06
N LEU A 655 -49.22 -44.53 -52.15
CA LEU A 655 -48.40 -45.59 -51.55
C LEU A 655 -49.26 -46.56 -50.73
N SER A 656 -50.25 -46.05 -49.99
CA SER A 656 -51.18 -46.88 -49.22
C SER A 656 -52.08 -47.75 -50.10
N ALA A 657 -52.58 -47.19 -51.21
CA ALA A 657 -53.37 -47.92 -52.19
C ALA A 657 -52.53 -49.01 -52.90
N ALA A 658 -51.30 -48.67 -53.31
CA ALA A 658 -50.39 -49.64 -53.92
C ALA A 658 -50.06 -50.79 -52.95
N LYS A 659 -49.82 -50.48 -51.67
CA LYS A 659 -49.58 -51.51 -50.64
C LYS A 659 -50.79 -52.42 -50.43
N LYS A 660 -52.01 -51.85 -50.43
CA LYS A 660 -53.24 -52.63 -50.33
C LYS A 660 -53.39 -53.59 -51.50
N ASN A 661 -53.16 -53.11 -52.73
CA ASN A 661 -53.23 -53.94 -53.94
C ASN A 661 -52.19 -55.07 -53.95
N VAL A 662 -50.98 -54.84 -53.42
CA VAL A 662 -49.95 -55.90 -53.28
C VAL A 662 -50.38 -56.94 -52.24
N ASN A 663 -50.89 -56.51 -51.09
CA ASN A 663 -51.38 -57.43 -50.07
C ASN A 663 -52.58 -58.27 -50.57
N GLU A 664 -53.51 -57.65 -51.30
CA GLU A 664 -54.63 -58.37 -51.92
C GLU A 664 -54.15 -59.42 -52.92
N ARG A 665 -53.12 -59.13 -53.74
CA ARG A 665 -52.50 -60.09 -54.66
C ARG A 665 -51.77 -61.24 -53.96
N GLN A 666 -51.11 -60.96 -52.84
CA GLN A 666 -50.45 -62.00 -52.04
C GLN A 666 -51.47 -62.92 -51.37
N MET A 667 -52.57 -62.36 -50.86
CA MET A 667 -53.66 -63.16 -50.29
C MET A 667 -54.35 -64.03 -51.35
N SER A 668 -54.56 -63.53 -52.57
CA SER A 668 -55.12 -64.35 -53.65
C SER A 668 -54.16 -65.43 -54.17
N SER A 669 -52.84 -65.19 -54.13
CA SER A 669 -51.84 -66.22 -54.49
C SER A 669 -51.85 -67.34 -53.47
N ASN A 670 -51.79 -67.01 -52.18
CA ASN A 670 -51.79 -68.02 -51.11
C ASN A 670 -53.11 -68.82 -51.07
N ALA A 671 -54.25 -68.18 -51.36
CA ALA A 671 -55.54 -68.88 -51.42
C ALA A 671 -55.63 -69.87 -52.60
N ASN A 672 -54.97 -69.58 -53.72
CA ASN A 672 -54.91 -70.52 -54.85
C ASN A 672 -53.93 -71.68 -54.60
N ASP A 673 -52.87 -71.46 -53.82
CA ASP A 673 -51.94 -72.54 -53.44
C ASP A 673 -52.55 -73.51 -52.42
N ASP A 674 -53.58 -73.11 -51.66
CA ASP A 674 -54.31 -73.95 -50.69
C ASP A 674 -55.46 -74.79 -51.31
N ASP A 675 -55.86 -74.52 -52.57
CA ASP A 675 -56.93 -75.25 -53.30
C ASP A 675 -56.38 -76.36 -54.24
N ASP A 676 -55.05 -76.48 -54.39
CA ASP A 676 -54.34 -77.48 -55.22
C ASP A 676 -53.73 -78.66 -54.41
N ASP A 677 -54.00 -78.74 -53.10
CA ASP A 677 -53.79 -79.90 -52.20
C ASP A 677 -55.14 -80.58 -51.85
#